data_AF-A0A254RW98-F1
#
_entry.id   AF-A0A254RW98-F1
#
_cell.length_a   1.000
_cell.length_b   1.000
_cell.length_c   1.000
_cell.angle_alpha   90.00
_cell.angle_beta   90.00
_cell.angle_gamma   90.00
#
_symmetry.space_group_name_H-M   'P 1'
#
loop_
_entity.id
_entity.type
_entity.pdbx_description
1 polymer ?
#
loop_
_entity_poly.entity_id
_entity_poly.type
_entity_poly.pdbx_seq_one_letter_code
_entity_poly.pdbx_strand_id
1 'polypeptide(L)'
;MGVHKKEVGMNISKYLESKMKFCMTGMVAGLLAFGLSACSDDSSSSASSEDDVVVSSDSKDEDKDESSSSVKDSTDEEVSSSSIVYEVKARANQLVKDMGAGINLGNVFEAPNTNFKGFDDSQFKSNWSETIKPKDFKALADSGFKNIRIPVSWEEHVTGEGAECVVDEDWMKQVFWAVDHTIKNGMIAVINTHHWDAMYENPDEETPCLLSVYKQMMANVIKYSPDSLVVETLNEPRGKLTNDKWNSVVASIINVVREADPARVIMVGTYNYNSYNSAAALSLPAGVENIIVTFHYYDPFNFTHQGADFVDPKYETGTEWRATPGQKRAVRTAFSKIKDWSDKHDIPVYLGEFGAYEAADSVSRETWTSYISYLAHSLGFATAYWEFSSGFGVYDENKDEWRSYLMRALLHPTMTFDDAVYPDLDTLGYVLLDDFDGFDGDSIHVSALAAKVAKSKGDELSDAPSWYAYCIPTSNMTIESGDTIITGIMVADTTNSYEKTNFEQMITKNGHDGRGLYVKIHLEGDSYPWAGFGTQFDSDNKKRFDFKNLKAMTFWAKGTGSFKINWKTDYADTCCADTWGAFGTEIDLTDEWKQYTVWFDQWVASAWSDLQISGAEWLDHNDDVFNLQFSNGSSYGEVVNEDLEIWLDDIRFYGMSDSDFGIKK
;
A
#
# COMPACT_ATOMS: atom_id res chain seq x y z
N MET A 1 -56.76 18.75 -25.85
CA MET A 1 -57.25 18.64 -24.46
C MET A 1 -56.03 18.40 -23.59
N GLY A 2 -55.80 19.26 -22.60
CA GLY A 2 -54.48 19.42 -21.97
C GLY A 2 -54.28 18.76 -20.61
N VAL A 3 -53.18 19.21 -19.99
CA VAL A 3 -52.85 19.22 -18.54
C VAL A 3 -52.38 17.84 -18.00
N HIS A 4 -51.23 17.63 -17.32
CA HIS A 4 -50.47 18.40 -16.32
C HIS A 4 -48.95 18.07 -16.37
N LYS A 5 -48.09 19.09 -16.17
CA LYS A 5 -46.74 18.95 -15.61
C LYS A 5 -46.83 18.70 -14.10
N LYS A 6 -46.01 17.80 -13.55
CA LYS A 6 -45.71 17.72 -12.11
C LYS A 6 -44.20 17.72 -11.91
N GLU A 7 -43.71 18.83 -11.35
CA GLU A 7 -42.44 18.92 -10.65
C GLU A 7 -42.51 18.08 -9.36
N VAL A 8 -41.40 17.40 -9.02
CA VAL A 8 -41.17 16.89 -7.67
C VAL A 8 -39.83 17.46 -7.22
N GLY A 9 -39.90 18.53 -6.43
CA GLY A 9 -38.78 19.02 -5.64
C GLY A 9 -38.60 18.14 -4.40
N MET A 10 -37.36 17.74 -4.13
CA MET A 10 -36.99 16.97 -2.94
C MET A 10 -36.77 17.94 -1.78
N ASN A 11 -37.58 17.81 -0.74
CA ASN A 11 -37.63 18.71 0.41
C ASN A 11 -36.61 18.26 1.48
N ILE A 12 -35.43 18.87 1.46
CA ILE A 12 -34.26 18.61 2.34
C ILE A 12 -34.58 18.84 3.84
N SER A 13 -35.65 19.54 4.18
CA SER A 13 -36.03 19.87 5.56
C SER A 13 -36.46 18.65 6.42
N LYS A 14 -36.96 17.57 5.82
CA LYS A 14 -37.45 16.40 6.58
C LYS A 14 -36.36 15.38 6.94
N TYR A 15 -35.20 15.44 6.29
CA TYR A 15 -34.07 14.56 6.61
C TYR A 15 -33.28 15.09 7.83
N LEU A 16 -33.31 16.41 8.07
CA LEU A 16 -32.61 17.05 9.19
C LEU A 16 -33.35 16.92 10.54
N GLU A 17 -34.69 16.79 10.54
CA GLU A 17 -35.47 16.68 11.78
C GLU A 17 -35.35 15.32 12.50
N SER A 18 -34.92 14.25 11.82
CA SER A 18 -34.78 12.93 12.46
C SER A 18 -33.49 12.78 13.26
N LYS A 19 -32.41 13.50 12.89
CA LYS A 19 -31.12 13.45 13.60
C LYS A 19 -31.04 14.34 14.84
N MET A 20 -31.82 15.42 14.94
CA MET A 20 -31.82 16.29 16.13
C MET A 20 -32.47 15.66 17.38
N LYS A 21 -33.26 14.58 17.26
CA LYS A 21 -33.93 13.96 18.42
C LYS A 21 -33.03 13.05 19.27
N PHE A 22 -31.85 12.66 18.79
CA PHE A 22 -30.96 11.79 19.56
C PHE A 22 -30.05 12.56 20.54
N CYS A 23 -29.88 13.86 20.37
CA CYS A 23 -28.98 14.70 21.19
C CYS A 23 -29.59 15.26 22.50
N MET A 24 -30.90 15.11 22.76
CA MET A 24 -31.55 15.77 23.91
C MET A 24 -32.02 14.85 25.05
N THR A 25 -31.69 13.55 25.04
CA THR A 25 -32.21 12.60 26.06
C THR A 25 -31.16 12.07 27.05
N GLY A 26 -29.93 12.59 27.03
CA GLY A 26 -28.81 12.12 27.87
C GLY A 26 -28.49 12.94 29.12
N MET A 27 -29.12 14.11 29.32
CA MET A 27 -28.94 14.91 30.54
C MET A 27 -30.20 14.85 31.39
N VAL A 28 -30.14 14.05 32.47
CA VAL A 28 -30.83 14.18 33.78
C VAL A 28 -31.03 12.76 34.34
N ALA A 29 -30.06 12.26 35.10
CA ALA A 29 -30.26 11.38 36.26
C ALA A 29 -28.89 11.02 36.90
N GLY A 30 -28.73 11.29 38.20
CA GLY A 30 -27.72 10.57 39.00
C GLY A 30 -26.80 11.38 39.92
N LEU A 31 -27.31 12.37 40.64
CA LEU A 31 -26.65 12.88 41.86
C LEU A 31 -27.18 12.10 43.08
N LEU A 32 -26.26 11.74 43.99
CA LEU A 32 -26.40 11.15 45.35
C LEU A 32 -26.10 9.63 45.47
N ALA A 33 -24.91 9.27 45.98
CA ALA A 33 -24.70 8.99 47.40
C ALA A 33 -23.26 8.56 47.71
N PHE A 34 -22.69 9.19 48.75
CA PHE A 34 -21.43 8.89 49.42
C PHE A 34 -21.40 7.49 50.07
N GLY A 35 -20.21 6.89 50.15
CA GLY A 35 -19.95 5.74 51.00
C GLY A 35 -18.46 5.39 51.09
N LEU A 36 -17.80 5.94 52.12
CA LEU A 36 -16.44 5.64 52.56
C LEU A 36 -16.23 4.14 52.86
N SER A 37 -15.08 3.58 52.47
CA SER A 37 -14.34 2.65 53.32
C SER A 37 -12.86 2.69 52.99
N ALA A 38 -12.06 2.94 54.02
CA ALA A 38 -10.61 2.99 54.01
C ALA A 38 -10.01 1.66 54.48
N CYS A 39 -8.68 1.55 54.33
CA CYS A 39 -7.75 0.65 55.02
C CYS A 39 -7.82 -0.83 54.58
N SER A 40 -6.73 -1.59 54.43
CA SER A 40 -5.36 -1.50 54.93
C SER A 40 -4.50 -2.59 54.27
N ASP A 41 -3.24 -2.25 54.05
CA ASP A 41 -1.99 -2.99 54.37
C ASP A 41 -1.66 -4.41 53.86
N ASP A 42 -0.35 -4.50 53.62
CA ASP A 42 0.59 -5.61 53.73
C ASP A 42 0.77 -6.56 52.54
N SER A 43 1.89 -6.44 51.81
CA SER A 43 3.22 -7.06 52.06
C SER A 43 3.28 -8.43 51.36
N SER A 44 4.34 -8.96 50.76
CA SER A 44 5.78 -8.70 50.79
C SER A 44 6.45 -9.57 49.71
N SER A 45 7.62 -9.11 49.22
CA SER A 45 8.83 -9.87 48.86
C SER A 45 8.78 -11.06 47.88
N SER A 46 9.59 -11.00 46.83
CA SER A 46 10.91 -11.67 46.85
C SER A 46 11.79 -11.21 45.68
N ALA A 47 13.08 -11.03 45.97
CA ALA A 47 14.13 -10.59 45.06
C ALA A 47 15.26 -11.63 45.07
N SER A 48 15.93 -11.78 43.93
CA SER A 48 17.34 -12.19 43.70
C SER A 48 17.40 -12.85 42.31
N SER A 49 18.37 -12.68 41.43
CA SER A 49 19.64 -11.94 41.38
C SER A 49 20.27 -12.33 40.04
N GLU A 50 20.82 -11.41 39.26
CA GLU A 50 21.76 -11.76 38.18
C GLU A 50 22.98 -10.84 38.25
N ASP A 51 24.15 -11.47 38.17
CA ASP A 51 25.49 -10.88 38.21
C ASP A 51 25.95 -10.50 36.80
N ASP A 52 26.57 -9.33 36.69
CA ASP A 52 27.35 -8.84 35.55
C ASP A 52 28.69 -9.58 35.40
N VAL A 53 29.16 -9.82 34.17
CA VAL A 53 30.59 -9.68 33.79
C VAL A 53 30.75 -9.23 32.33
N VAL A 54 31.43 -8.10 32.16
CA VAL A 54 32.01 -7.51 30.93
C VAL A 54 33.41 -8.09 30.70
N VAL A 55 33.81 -8.43 29.45
CA VAL A 55 35.20 -8.22 28.94
C VAL A 55 35.21 -8.03 27.41
N SER A 56 35.99 -7.04 26.97
CA SER A 56 36.32 -6.57 25.62
C SER A 56 37.35 -7.43 24.86
N SER A 57 37.50 -7.22 23.55
CA SER A 57 38.72 -6.64 22.94
C SER A 57 38.79 -6.77 21.42
N ASP A 58 39.37 -5.72 20.83
CA ASP A 58 39.69 -5.46 19.43
C ASP A 58 40.60 -6.50 18.74
N SER A 59 40.56 -6.55 17.41
CA SER A 59 41.73 -6.20 16.57
C SER A 59 41.39 -6.14 15.08
N LYS A 60 41.77 -5.01 14.47
CA LYS A 60 42.02 -4.80 13.05
C LYS A 60 43.35 -5.46 12.66
N ASP A 61 43.50 -5.88 11.41
CA ASP A 61 44.61 -5.42 10.55
C ASP A 61 44.45 -5.89 9.10
N GLU A 62 44.73 -4.96 8.20
CA GLU A 62 44.84 -5.04 6.74
C GLU A 62 46.23 -5.59 6.34
N ASP A 63 46.35 -6.30 5.19
CA ASP A 63 47.10 -5.84 4.00
C ASP A 63 47.49 -6.95 2.99
N LYS A 64 47.16 -6.65 1.72
CA LYS A 64 47.92 -6.77 0.44
C LYS A 64 48.56 -8.08 -0.05
N ASP A 65 48.04 -8.52 -1.21
CA ASP A 65 48.69 -8.81 -2.51
C ASP A 65 50.17 -9.24 -2.58
N GLU A 66 50.45 -10.42 -3.16
CA GLU A 66 51.07 -10.52 -4.50
C GLU A 66 51.16 -11.97 -5.04
N SER A 67 51.15 -12.07 -6.36
CA SER A 67 51.03 -13.25 -7.22
C SER A 67 52.24 -14.19 -7.27
N SER A 68 52.02 -15.50 -7.48
CA SER A 68 52.83 -16.30 -8.44
C SER A 68 52.09 -17.58 -8.90
N SER A 69 52.32 -17.95 -10.16
CA SER A 69 51.63 -19.00 -10.92
C SER A 69 52.28 -20.39 -10.80
N SER A 70 51.49 -21.48 -10.72
CA SER A 70 51.75 -22.75 -11.44
C SER A 70 50.61 -23.79 -11.34
N VAL A 71 49.88 -23.94 -12.46
CA VAL A 71 49.34 -25.14 -13.13
C VAL A 71 49.03 -26.45 -12.35
N LYS A 72 47.73 -26.80 -12.41
CA LYS A 72 47.02 -28.12 -12.44
C LYS A 72 47.03 -29.03 -11.19
N ASP A 73 45.84 -29.15 -10.59
CA ASP A 73 45.15 -30.44 -10.47
C ASP A 73 43.63 -30.22 -10.43
N SER A 74 42.88 -31.17 -10.98
CA SER A 74 41.43 -31.17 -11.13
C SER A 74 40.75 -31.64 -9.84
N THR A 75 39.88 -30.80 -9.25
CA THR A 75 38.93 -31.20 -8.21
C THR A 75 37.67 -30.36 -8.32
N ASP A 76 36.54 -31.08 -8.43
CA ASP A 76 35.14 -30.71 -8.19
C ASP A 76 34.87 -29.26 -7.75
N GLU A 77 34.22 -28.49 -8.63
CA GLU A 77 33.61 -27.21 -8.27
C GLU A 77 32.43 -27.47 -7.34
N GLU A 78 32.64 -27.29 -6.02
CA GLU A 78 31.58 -26.81 -5.15
C GLU A 78 31.16 -25.43 -5.66
N VAL A 79 30.11 -25.40 -6.48
CA VAL A 79 29.45 -24.15 -6.85
C VAL A 79 28.96 -23.54 -5.54
N SER A 80 29.51 -22.37 -5.21
CA SER A 80 29.12 -21.61 -4.02
C SER A 80 27.61 -21.43 -4.00
N SER A 81 26.96 -21.95 -2.97
CA SER A 81 25.51 -21.79 -2.75
C SER A 81 25.12 -20.32 -2.66
N SER A 82 26.04 -19.42 -2.30
CA SER A 82 25.78 -17.99 -2.26
C SER A 82 25.58 -17.39 -3.65
N SER A 83 26.39 -17.77 -4.65
CA SER A 83 26.24 -17.24 -6.03
C SER A 83 24.98 -17.76 -6.71
N ILE A 84 24.57 -19.01 -6.44
CA ILE A 84 23.31 -19.57 -6.95
C ILE A 84 22.12 -18.84 -6.32
N VAL A 85 22.11 -18.65 -5.00
CA VAL A 85 21.03 -17.92 -4.28
C VAL A 85 20.88 -16.49 -4.80
N TYR A 86 21.99 -15.79 -5.08
CA TYR A 86 21.96 -14.45 -5.68
C TYR A 86 21.45 -14.46 -7.14
N GLU A 87 21.84 -15.43 -7.97
CA GLU A 87 21.33 -15.56 -9.35
C GLU A 87 19.83 -15.92 -9.40
N VAL A 88 19.34 -16.68 -8.42
CA VAL A 88 17.95 -17.17 -8.39
C VAL A 88 16.97 -16.08 -7.94
N LYS A 89 17.25 -15.30 -6.88
CA LYS A 89 16.42 -14.12 -6.54
C LYS A 89 16.41 -13.05 -7.64
N ALA A 90 17.49 -12.94 -8.40
CA ALA A 90 17.57 -12.02 -9.53
C ALA A 90 16.62 -12.39 -10.67
N ARG A 91 16.28 -13.68 -10.84
CA ARG A 91 15.44 -14.14 -11.96
C ARG A 91 14.01 -13.61 -11.89
N ALA A 92 13.32 -13.75 -10.76
CA ALA A 92 11.93 -13.24 -10.66
C ALA A 92 11.87 -11.72 -10.90
N ASN A 93 12.84 -10.98 -10.33
CA ASN A 93 12.97 -9.54 -10.53
C ASN A 93 13.24 -9.18 -12.00
N GLN A 94 14.13 -9.91 -12.67
CA GLN A 94 14.41 -9.71 -14.09
C GLN A 94 13.19 -10.07 -14.96
N LEU A 95 12.50 -11.15 -14.63
CA LEU A 95 11.34 -11.60 -15.38
C LEU A 95 10.20 -10.57 -15.31
N VAL A 96 9.93 -9.98 -14.13
CA VAL A 96 8.94 -8.88 -14.01
C VAL A 96 9.34 -7.68 -14.87
N LYS A 97 10.63 -7.31 -14.93
CA LYS A 97 11.10 -6.25 -15.83
C LYS A 97 10.85 -6.58 -17.31
N ASP A 98 11.09 -7.83 -17.70
CA ASP A 98 10.92 -8.31 -19.07
C ASP A 98 9.43 -8.45 -19.44
N MET A 99 8.57 -8.76 -18.47
CA MET A 99 7.12 -8.91 -18.65
C MET A 99 6.41 -7.60 -18.97
N GLY A 100 6.89 -6.44 -18.51
CA GLY A 100 6.34 -5.12 -18.86
C GLY A 100 4.80 -5.04 -18.89
N ALA A 101 4.25 -4.45 -19.95
CA ALA A 101 2.81 -4.42 -20.20
C ALA A 101 2.32 -5.72 -20.88
N GLY A 102 1.25 -6.30 -20.34
CA GLY A 102 0.64 -7.53 -20.83
C GLY A 102 -0.88 -7.45 -20.97
N ILE A 103 -1.46 -8.58 -21.34
CA ILE A 103 -2.89 -8.72 -21.62
C ILE A 103 -3.39 -10.10 -21.15
N ASN A 104 -4.62 -10.17 -20.67
CA ASN A 104 -5.32 -11.43 -20.42
C ASN A 104 -6.01 -11.94 -21.69
N LEU A 105 -5.91 -13.24 -21.97
CA LEU A 105 -6.86 -13.95 -22.83
C LEU A 105 -8.14 -14.28 -22.05
N GLY A 106 -8.76 -13.23 -21.52
CA GLY A 106 -9.96 -13.33 -20.70
C GLY A 106 -11.12 -13.92 -21.50
N ASN A 107 -11.98 -14.67 -20.81
CA ASN A 107 -13.16 -15.33 -21.36
C ASN A 107 -12.88 -16.39 -22.46
N VAL A 108 -11.61 -16.80 -22.59
CA VAL A 108 -11.18 -17.81 -23.56
C VAL A 108 -11.09 -19.20 -22.89
N PHE A 109 -10.00 -19.48 -22.16
CA PHE A 109 -9.72 -20.81 -21.61
C PHE A 109 -10.34 -21.05 -20.22
N GLU A 110 -10.80 -19.99 -19.56
CA GLU A 110 -11.50 -20.04 -18.28
C GLU A 110 -13.02 -20.22 -18.41
N ALA A 111 -13.56 -20.12 -19.63
CA ALA A 111 -14.98 -20.30 -19.88
C ALA A 111 -15.35 -21.77 -19.64
N PRO A 112 -16.25 -22.09 -18.68
CA PRO A 112 -16.62 -23.46 -18.34
C PRO A 112 -17.08 -24.25 -19.57
N ASN A 113 -16.46 -25.41 -19.83
CA ASN A 113 -16.72 -26.19 -21.03
C ASN A 113 -16.70 -27.71 -20.83
N THR A 114 -17.79 -28.25 -20.27
CA THR A 114 -18.01 -29.70 -20.14
C THR A 114 -18.20 -30.44 -21.46
N ASN A 115 -18.26 -29.74 -22.60
CA ASN A 115 -18.50 -30.31 -23.93
C ASN A 115 -17.34 -30.07 -24.91
N PHE A 116 -16.14 -29.77 -24.41
CA PHE A 116 -14.95 -29.63 -25.25
C PHE A 116 -14.72 -30.89 -26.10
N LYS A 117 -14.46 -30.70 -27.39
CA LYS A 117 -14.33 -31.80 -28.37
C LYS A 117 -13.08 -31.65 -29.19
N GLY A 118 -12.01 -32.22 -28.66
CA GLY A 118 -10.77 -32.41 -29.38
C GLY A 118 -9.98 -31.12 -29.59
N PHE A 119 -8.70 -31.31 -29.85
CA PHE A 119 -7.76 -30.25 -30.14
C PHE A 119 -7.96 -29.66 -31.55
N ASP A 120 -7.93 -28.33 -31.66
CA ASP A 120 -7.94 -27.57 -32.92
C ASP A 120 -6.70 -26.65 -32.96
N ASP A 121 -5.81 -26.89 -33.92
CA ASP A 121 -4.57 -26.13 -34.08
C ASP A 121 -4.75 -24.82 -34.87
N SER A 122 -5.92 -24.61 -35.47
CA SER A 122 -6.22 -23.47 -36.32
C SER A 122 -6.82 -22.30 -35.55
N GLN A 123 -7.54 -22.59 -34.46
CA GLN A 123 -8.18 -21.61 -33.57
C GLN A 123 -8.71 -22.31 -32.31
N PHE A 124 -9.08 -21.53 -31.30
CA PHE A 124 -9.94 -22.00 -30.21
C PHE A 124 -11.12 -21.03 -30.03
N LYS A 125 -12.32 -21.59 -29.89
CA LYS A 125 -13.55 -20.85 -29.59
C LYS A 125 -14.11 -21.30 -28.25
N SER A 126 -14.23 -20.36 -27.31
CA SER A 126 -14.72 -20.64 -25.96
C SER A 126 -16.22 -20.85 -25.91
N ASN A 127 -16.71 -21.40 -24.80
CA ASN A 127 -18.15 -21.56 -24.56
C ASN A 127 -18.85 -20.21 -24.30
N TRP A 128 -18.10 -19.14 -24.04
CA TRP A 128 -18.57 -17.76 -23.98
C TRP A 128 -18.48 -17.02 -25.33
N SER A 129 -18.15 -17.75 -26.40
CA SER A 129 -18.09 -17.29 -27.80
C SER A 129 -16.87 -16.48 -28.23
N GLU A 130 -15.92 -16.21 -27.33
CA GLU A 130 -14.62 -15.61 -27.68
C GLU A 130 -13.82 -16.55 -28.59
N THR A 131 -13.12 -15.98 -29.58
CA THR A 131 -12.34 -16.79 -30.53
C THR A 131 -10.91 -16.29 -30.64
N ILE A 132 -9.94 -17.13 -30.27
CA ILE A 132 -8.52 -16.82 -30.43
C ILE A 132 -7.90 -17.62 -31.58
N LYS A 133 -7.07 -16.96 -32.39
CA LYS A 133 -6.37 -17.52 -33.56
C LYS A 133 -4.88 -17.24 -33.50
N PRO A 134 -4.04 -18.02 -34.21
CA PRO A 134 -2.59 -17.78 -34.27
C PRO A 134 -2.18 -16.35 -34.66
N LYS A 135 -2.96 -15.69 -35.52
CA LYS A 135 -2.71 -14.31 -35.95
C LYS A 135 -2.87 -13.29 -34.82
N ASP A 136 -3.68 -13.58 -33.82
CA ASP A 136 -4.03 -12.65 -32.75
C ASP A 136 -2.86 -12.52 -31.76
N PHE A 137 -2.19 -13.63 -31.44
CA PHE A 137 -0.92 -13.62 -30.68
C PHE A 137 0.15 -12.76 -31.35
N LYS A 138 0.26 -12.87 -32.68
CA LYS A 138 1.18 -12.03 -33.45
C LYS A 138 0.77 -10.55 -33.39
N ALA A 139 -0.52 -10.26 -33.52
CA ALA A 139 -1.02 -8.89 -33.48
C ALA A 139 -0.82 -8.24 -32.10
N LEU A 140 -0.98 -9.00 -31.02
CA LEU A 140 -0.68 -8.56 -29.65
C LEU A 140 0.81 -8.25 -29.47
N ALA A 141 1.69 -9.15 -29.92
CA ALA A 141 3.15 -8.93 -29.87
C ALA A 141 3.58 -7.71 -30.71
N ASP A 142 3.08 -7.61 -31.95
CA ASP A 142 3.37 -6.50 -32.86
C ASP A 142 2.89 -5.16 -32.32
N SER A 143 1.82 -5.16 -31.50
CA SER A 143 1.31 -3.95 -30.85
C SER A 143 2.26 -3.45 -29.76
N GLY A 144 2.99 -4.36 -29.09
CA GLY A 144 3.98 -4.02 -28.07
C GLY A 144 3.81 -4.73 -26.73
N PHE A 145 2.77 -5.56 -26.56
CA PHE A 145 2.62 -6.38 -25.36
C PHE A 145 3.80 -7.36 -25.22
N LYS A 146 4.21 -7.58 -23.98
CA LYS A 146 5.40 -8.38 -23.63
C LYS A 146 5.06 -9.68 -22.93
N ASN A 147 3.87 -9.77 -22.36
CA ASN A 147 3.37 -11.00 -21.76
C ASN A 147 1.88 -11.22 -22.10
N ILE A 148 1.47 -12.48 -22.06
CA ILE A 148 0.07 -12.89 -22.10
C ILE A 148 -0.23 -13.76 -20.89
N ARG A 149 -1.22 -13.37 -20.10
CA ARG A 149 -1.83 -14.23 -19.09
C ARG A 149 -2.95 -15.04 -19.72
N ILE A 150 -2.93 -16.35 -19.47
CA ILE A 150 -3.84 -17.35 -20.02
C ILE A 150 -4.65 -17.91 -18.85
N PRO A 151 -5.80 -17.30 -18.49
CA PRO A 151 -6.76 -17.84 -17.54
C PRO A 151 -7.26 -19.23 -17.97
N VAL A 152 -7.03 -20.29 -17.20
CA VAL A 152 -7.49 -21.65 -17.56
C VAL A 152 -8.42 -22.22 -16.51
N SER A 153 -9.60 -22.68 -16.94
CA SER A 153 -10.43 -23.57 -16.12
C SER A 153 -9.99 -25.01 -16.34
N TRP A 154 -9.65 -25.71 -15.27
CA TRP A 154 -9.30 -27.14 -15.30
C TRP A 154 -10.42 -28.01 -14.75
N GLU A 155 -11.32 -27.44 -13.94
CA GLU A 155 -12.35 -28.16 -13.18
C GLU A 155 -13.26 -29.00 -14.09
N GLU A 156 -13.70 -28.44 -15.23
CA GLU A 156 -14.57 -29.17 -16.18
C GLU A 156 -13.81 -30.16 -17.06
N HIS A 157 -12.48 -30.17 -17.00
CA HIS A 157 -11.59 -30.92 -17.88
C HIS A 157 -10.81 -32.02 -17.15
N VAL A 158 -11.19 -32.34 -15.92
CA VAL A 158 -10.64 -33.47 -15.17
C VAL A 158 -11.64 -34.62 -15.05
N THR A 159 -11.10 -35.83 -14.92
CA THR A 159 -11.85 -37.03 -14.55
C THR A 159 -11.18 -37.68 -13.34
N GLY A 160 -11.93 -38.49 -12.59
CA GLY A 160 -11.45 -39.05 -11.32
C GLY A 160 -11.64 -38.07 -10.15
N GLU A 161 -11.09 -38.43 -9.00
CA GLU A 161 -11.23 -37.66 -7.76
C GLU A 161 -9.90 -37.69 -6.97
N GLY A 162 -9.68 -36.66 -6.16
CA GLY A 162 -8.48 -36.55 -5.32
C GLY A 162 -7.18 -36.69 -6.11
N ALA A 163 -6.20 -37.42 -5.56
CA ALA A 163 -4.88 -37.58 -6.19
C ALA A 163 -4.90 -38.38 -7.51
N GLU A 164 -6.01 -39.03 -7.85
CA GLU A 164 -6.20 -39.79 -9.10
C GLU A 164 -6.87 -38.95 -10.19
N CYS A 165 -7.08 -37.64 -9.97
CA CYS A 165 -7.58 -36.75 -11.00
C CYS A 165 -6.67 -36.73 -12.23
N VAL A 166 -7.26 -36.86 -13.42
CA VAL A 166 -6.57 -36.87 -14.72
C VAL A 166 -7.15 -35.77 -15.61
N VAL A 167 -6.28 -34.91 -16.14
CA VAL A 167 -6.66 -33.85 -17.09
C VAL A 167 -6.87 -34.44 -18.48
N ASP A 168 -7.92 -34.01 -19.17
CA ASP A 168 -8.16 -34.35 -20.57
C ASP A 168 -6.96 -33.98 -21.45
N GLU A 169 -6.47 -34.94 -22.23
CA GLU A 169 -5.24 -34.77 -23.02
C GLU A 169 -5.39 -33.72 -24.12
N ASP A 170 -6.58 -33.61 -24.72
CA ASP A 170 -6.81 -32.64 -25.79
C ASP A 170 -6.98 -31.23 -25.23
N TRP A 171 -7.56 -31.09 -24.03
CA TRP A 171 -7.58 -29.83 -23.30
C TRP A 171 -6.17 -29.36 -22.96
N MET A 172 -5.33 -30.26 -22.42
CA MET A 172 -3.91 -29.97 -22.16
C MET A 172 -3.20 -29.50 -23.44
N LYS A 173 -3.42 -30.16 -24.59
CA LYS A 173 -2.86 -29.72 -25.88
C LYS A 173 -3.37 -28.34 -26.29
N GLN A 174 -4.66 -28.05 -26.12
CA GLN A 174 -5.25 -26.78 -26.50
C GLN A 174 -4.71 -25.61 -25.67
N VAL A 175 -4.53 -25.81 -24.36
CA VAL A 175 -3.91 -24.81 -23.47
C VAL A 175 -2.46 -24.56 -23.86
N PHE A 176 -1.66 -25.62 -24.04
CA PHE A 176 -0.26 -25.48 -24.40
C PHE A 176 -0.04 -24.98 -25.84
N TRP A 177 -1.02 -25.12 -26.74
CA TRP A 177 -1.02 -24.43 -28.03
C TRP A 177 -1.05 -22.90 -27.87
N ALA A 178 -1.80 -22.35 -26.91
CA ALA A 178 -1.77 -20.91 -26.63
C ALA A 178 -0.45 -20.47 -25.99
N VAL A 179 0.12 -21.30 -25.12
CA VAL A 179 1.47 -21.08 -24.56
C VAL A 179 2.52 -21.04 -25.68
N ASP A 180 2.50 -22.01 -26.59
CA ASP A 180 3.40 -22.08 -27.74
C ASP A 180 3.28 -20.84 -28.62
N HIS A 181 2.06 -20.40 -28.93
CA HIS A 181 1.83 -19.21 -29.75
C HIS A 181 2.28 -17.92 -29.05
N THR A 182 2.14 -17.84 -27.74
CA THR A 182 2.65 -16.71 -26.94
C THR A 182 4.18 -16.63 -27.01
N ILE A 183 4.85 -17.73 -26.66
CA ILE A 183 6.31 -17.79 -26.58
C ILE A 183 6.96 -17.67 -27.97
N LYS A 184 6.37 -18.28 -29.00
CA LYS A 184 6.87 -18.18 -30.39
C LYS A 184 6.86 -16.75 -30.93
N ASN A 185 5.97 -15.89 -30.43
CA ASN A 185 5.92 -14.48 -30.78
C ASN A 185 6.79 -13.60 -29.85
N GLY A 186 7.62 -14.21 -29.00
CA GLY A 186 8.59 -13.51 -28.16
C GLY A 186 8.00 -12.87 -26.91
N MET A 187 6.79 -13.29 -26.50
CA MET A 187 6.15 -12.85 -25.26
C MET A 187 6.31 -13.92 -24.16
N ILE A 188 6.27 -13.49 -22.91
CA ILE A 188 6.24 -14.36 -21.73
C ILE A 188 4.80 -14.85 -21.53
N ALA A 189 4.60 -16.15 -21.32
CA ALA A 189 3.30 -16.71 -20.99
C ALA A 189 3.12 -16.83 -19.47
N VAL A 190 1.92 -16.53 -18.97
CA VAL A 190 1.49 -16.87 -17.61
C VAL A 190 0.32 -17.83 -17.70
N ILE A 191 0.45 -19.00 -17.10
CA ILE A 191 -0.59 -20.05 -17.04
C ILE A 191 -1.03 -20.22 -15.59
N ASN A 192 -2.33 -20.39 -15.35
CA ASN A 192 -2.88 -20.56 -14.01
C ASN A 192 -3.95 -21.64 -13.92
N THR A 193 -4.48 -21.79 -12.70
CA THR A 193 -5.85 -22.28 -12.48
C THR A 193 -6.73 -21.07 -12.19
N HIS A 194 -7.82 -20.91 -12.94
CA HIS A 194 -8.64 -19.70 -12.91
C HIS A 194 -9.98 -19.88 -12.18
N HIS A 195 -10.96 -20.49 -12.83
CA HIS A 195 -12.23 -20.86 -12.21
C HIS A 195 -12.11 -22.29 -11.70
N TRP A 196 -12.09 -22.43 -10.37
CA TRP A 196 -12.28 -23.72 -9.70
C TRP A 196 -13.25 -23.50 -8.53
N ASP A 197 -14.54 -23.39 -8.83
CA ASP A 197 -15.56 -22.98 -7.86
C ASP A 197 -15.66 -23.99 -6.70
N ALA A 198 -15.44 -25.28 -6.97
CA ALA A 198 -15.41 -26.29 -5.92
C ALA A 198 -14.31 -26.03 -4.85
N MET A 199 -13.17 -25.42 -5.21
CA MET A 199 -12.11 -25.08 -4.25
C MET A 199 -12.58 -24.04 -3.23
N TYR A 200 -13.47 -23.13 -3.62
CA TYR A 200 -14.00 -22.09 -2.73
C TYR A 200 -15.03 -22.65 -1.75
N GLU A 201 -15.62 -23.81 -2.06
CA GLU A 201 -16.62 -24.45 -1.22
C GLU A 201 -16.07 -25.59 -0.37
N ASN A 202 -15.17 -26.42 -0.92
CA ASN A 202 -14.65 -27.64 -0.30
C ASN A 202 -13.12 -27.79 -0.47
N PRO A 203 -12.31 -26.81 -0.02
CA PRO A 203 -10.88 -26.78 -0.32
C PRO A 203 -10.11 -28.02 0.12
N ASP A 204 -10.48 -28.64 1.24
CA ASP A 204 -9.78 -29.81 1.78
C ASP A 204 -9.98 -31.07 0.90
N GLU A 205 -11.15 -31.18 0.26
CA GLU A 205 -11.50 -32.29 -0.63
C GLU A 205 -10.92 -32.09 -2.04
N GLU A 206 -10.89 -30.84 -2.51
CA GLU A 206 -10.46 -30.48 -3.86
C GLU A 206 -8.93 -30.33 -4.00
N THR A 207 -8.22 -29.97 -2.92
CA THR A 207 -6.76 -29.75 -2.95
C THR A 207 -5.98 -30.94 -3.56
N PRO A 208 -6.24 -32.21 -3.21
CA PRO A 208 -5.52 -33.33 -3.83
C PRO A 208 -5.70 -33.42 -5.35
N CYS A 209 -6.89 -33.05 -5.87
CA CYS A 209 -7.16 -33.00 -7.31
C CYS A 209 -6.39 -31.86 -7.97
N LEU A 210 -6.45 -30.67 -7.38
CA LEU A 210 -5.66 -29.50 -7.82
C LEU A 210 -4.17 -29.84 -7.92
N LEU A 211 -3.59 -30.49 -6.90
CA LEU A 211 -2.18 -30.90 -6.92
C LEU A 211 -1.88 -31.93 -8.01
N SER A 212 -2.82 -32.83 -8.34
CA SER A 212 -2.67 -33.75 -9.47
C SER A 212 -2.68 -33.02 -10.81
N VAL A 213 -3.54 -32.01 -10.98
CA VAL A 213 -3.56 -31.13 -12.16
C VAL A 213 -2.21 -30.42 -12.30
N TYR A 214 -1.70 -29.85 -11.21
CA TYR A 214 -0.37 -29.22 -11.20
C TYR A 214 0.75 -30.16 -11.61
N LYS A 215 0.76 -31.41 -11.12
CA LYS A 215 1.76 -32.42 -11.54
C LYS A 215 1.71 -32.70 -13.05
N GLN A 216 0.51 -32.85 -13.60
CA GLN A 216 0.31 -33.11 -15.03
C GLN A 216 0.64 -31.89 -15.90
N MET A 217 0.24 -30.69 -15.47
CA MET A 217 0.61 -29.43 -16.10
C MET A 217 2.13 -29.25 -16.11
N MET A 218 2.80 -29.51 -14.98
CA MET A 218 4.25 -29.37 -14.86
C MET A 218 5.02 -30.30 -15.81
N ALA A 219 4.51 -31.48 -16.12
CA ALA A 219 5.11 -32.38 -17.13
C ALA A 219 5.18 -31.74 -18.54
N ASN A 220 4.37 -30.72 -18.81
CA ASN A 220 4.43 -29.91 -20.02
C ASN A 220 5.23 -28.62 -19.81
N VAL A 221 5.09 -27.94 -18.66
CA VAL A 221 5.83 -26.70 -18.32
C VAL A 221 7.34 -26.89 -18.40
N ILE A 222 7.89 -28.02 -17.96
CA ILE A 222 9.34 -28.28 -17.96
C ILE A 222 10.00 -28.30 -19.36
N LYS A 223 9.19 -28.32 -20.42
CA LYS A 223 9.68 -28.25 -21.81
C LYS A 223 10.07 -26.83 -22.23
N TYR A 224 9.66 -25.82 -21.46
CA TYR A 224 9.89 -24.40 -21.74
C TYR A 224 10.99 -23.84 -20.83
N SER A 225 11.67 -22.79 -21.30
CA SER A 225 12.60 -22.05 -20.44
C SER A 225 11.87 -21.53 -19.20
N PRO A 226 12.49 -21.56 -18.00
CA PRO A 226 12.00 -20.84 -16.82
C PRO A 226 11.71 -19.36 -17.08
N ASP A 227 12.39 -18.75 -18.05
CA ASP A 227 12.28 -17.33 -18.37
C ASP A 227 11.18 -17.01 -19.40
N SER A 228 10.46 -18.03 -19.92
CA SER A 228 9.42 -17.84 -20.95
C SER A 228 8.00 -18.20 -20.49
N LEU A 229 7.87 -18.93 -19.37
CA LEU A 229 6.59 -19.42 -18.87
C LEU A 229 6.54 -19.32 -17.34
N VAL A 230 5.60 -18.54 -16.82
CA VAL A 230 5.32 -18.40 -15.38
C VAL A 230 4.12 -19.26 -15.01
N VAL A 231 4.20 -19.92 -13.87
CA VAL A 231 3.08 -20.70 -13.31
C VAL A 231 2.45 -19.91 -12.18
N GLU A 232 1.20 -19.48 -12.35
CA GLU A 232 0.42 -18.78 -11.32
C GLU A 232 -0.50 -19.77 -10.57
N THR A 233 -0.55 -19.67 -9.24
CA THR A 233 -1.19 -20.67 -8.36
C THR A 233 -2.71 -20.83 -8.52
N LEU A 234 -3.50 -19.86 -8.07
CA LEU A 234 -4.96 -19.90 -8.18
C LEU A 234 -5.46 -18.47 -8.26
N ASN A 235 -6.33 -18.23 -9.22
CA ASN A 235 -7.03 -16.97 -9.35
C ASN A 235 -8.01 -16.78 -8.20
N GLU A 236 -8.01 -15.60 -7.61
CA GLU A 236 -9.05 -15.09 -6.73
C GLU A 236 -9.55 -16.05 -5.62
N PRO A 237 -8.64 -16.60 -4.78
CA PRO A 237 -9.00 -17.47 -3.67
C PRO A 237 -9.94 -16.75 -2.69
N ARG A 238 -11.02 -17.43 -2.30
CA ARG A 238 -12.16 -16.86 -1.56
C ARG A 238 -12.98 -17.92 -0.85
N GLY A 239 -14.00 -17.48 -0.11
CA GLY A 239 -15.03 -18.34 0.46
C GLY A 239 -14.47 -19.22 1.59
N LYS A 240 -14.76 -20.53 1.55
CA LYS A 240 -14.27 -21.49 2.55
C LYS A 240 -12.77 -21.78 2.40
N LEU A 241 -12.13 -21.41 1.29
CA LEU A 241 -10.67 -21.38 1.15
C LEU A 241 -10.13 -20.16 1.91
N THR A 242 -10.22 -20.19 3.24
CA THR A 242 -9.76 -19.09 4.11
C THR A 242 -8.28 -18.78 3.89
N ASN A 243 -7.82 -17.62 4.36
CA ASN A 243 -6.42 -17.22 4.23
C ASN A 243 -5.40 -18.28 4.71
N ASP A 244 -5.66 -18.93 5.85
CA ASP A 244 -4.76 -19.98 6.38
C ASP A 244 -4.74 -21.23 5.49
N LYS A 245 -5.90 -21.61 4.96
CA LYS A 245 -6.00 -22.71 4.00
C LYS A 245 -5.33 -22.34 2.68
N TRP A 246 -5.50 -21.10 2.22
CA TRP A 246 -4.84 -20.60 1.04
C TRP A 246 -3.31 -20.68 1.15
N ASN A 247 -2.73 -20.19 2.25
CA ASN A 247 -1.29 -20.30 2.51
C ASN A 247 -0.81 -21.77 2.50
N SER A 248 -1.62 -22.70 3.02
CA SER A 248 -1.32 -24.14 3.01
C SER A 248 -1.37 -24.75 1.59
N VAL A 249 -2.35 -24.35 0.79
CA VAL A 249 -2.48 -24.77 -0.62
C VAL A 249 -1.34 -24.20 -1.46
N VAL A 250 -0.99 -22.92 -1.29
CA VAL A 250 0.17 -22.29 -1.94
C VAL A 250 1.45 -23.07 -1.65
N ALA A 251 1.73 -23.39 -0.38
CA ALA A 251 2.89 -24.18 -0.01
C ALA A 251 2.92 -25.55 -0.72
N SER A 252 1.76 -26.20 -0.83
CA SER A 252 1.62 -27.50 -1.50
C SER A 252 1.86 -27.40 -3.01
N ILE A 253 1.34 -26.36 -3.67
CA ILE A 253 1.57 -26.10 -5.10
C ILE A 253 3.05 -25.78 -5.35
N ILE A 254 3.67 -24.93 -4.51
CA ILE A 254 5.10 -24.60 -4.61
C ILE A 254 5.94 -25.88 -4.55
N ASN A 255 5.64 -26.80 -3.62
CA ASN A 255 6.36 -28.07 -3.54
C ASN A 255 6.24 -28.89 -4.83
N VAL A 256 5.03 -29.04 -5.37
CA VAL A 256 4.82 -29.77 -6.64
C VAL A 256 5.60 -29.13 -7.79
N VAL A 257 5.58 -27.80 -7.91
CA VAL A 257 6.32 -27.10 -8.96
C VAL A 257 7.83 -27.25 -8.78
N ARG A 258 8.34 -27.10 -7.54
CA ARG A 258 9.78 -27.20 -7.24
C ARG A 258 10.32 -28.62 -7.40
N GLU A 259 9.52 -29.65 -7.13
CA GLU A 259 9.88 -31.04 -7.41
C GLU A 259 10.12 -31.29 -8.92
N ALA A 260 9.35 -30.63 -9.79
CA ALA A 260 9.46 -30.77 -11.23
C ALA A 260 10.46 -29.80 -11.88
N ASP A 261 10.51 -28.56 -11.39
CA ASP A 261 11.32 -27.46 -11.92
C ASP A 261 11.77 -26.53 -10.78
N PRO A 262 12.97 -26.75 -10.21
CA PRO A 262 13.50 -25.93 -9.13
C PRO A 262 13.65 -24.44 -9.50
N ALA A 263 13.80 -24.14 -10.79
CA ALA A 263 14.14 -22.81 -11.27
C ALA A 263 12.94 -22.03 -11.85
N ARG A 264 11.75 -22.66 -11.92
CA ARG A 264 10.51 -22.04 -12.42
C ARG A 264 10.10 -20.84 -11.60
N VAL A 265 9.75 -19.73 -12.24
CA VAL A 265 9.08 -18.64 -11.53
C VAL A 265 7.62 -19.01 -11.24
N ILE A 266 7.24 -18.88 -9.97
CA ILE A 266 5.88 -19.14 -9.49
C ILE A 266 5.26 -17.80 -9.11
N MET A 267 4.08 -17.52 -9.65
CA MET A 267 3.29 -16.36 -9.29
C MET A 267 2.24 -16.75 -8.25
N VAL A 268 2.20 -16.04 -7.12
CA VAL A 268 1.32 -16.36 -6.00
C VAL A 268 0.36 -15.20 -5.77
N GLY A 269 -0.93 -15.48 -5.83
CA GLY A 269 -1.96 -14.49 -5.56
C GLY A 269 -2.20 -14.25 -4.07
N THR A 270 -2.57 -13.03 -3.69
CA THR A 270 -3.07 -12.73 -2.33
C THR A 270 -4.47 -13.34 -2.11
N TYR A 271 -4.92 -13.42 -0.85
CA TYR A 271 -6.28 -13.88 -0.54
C TYR A 271 -7.36 -12.86 -0.98
N ASN A 272 -8.64 -13.28 -0.94
CA ASN A 272 -9.83 -12.46 -1.11
C ASN A 272 -9.90 -11.77 -2.47
N TYR A 273 -10.08 -12.56 -3.53
CA TYR A 273 -10.08 -12.06 -4.91
C TYR A 273 -8.75 -11.38 -5.31
N ASN A 274 -7.62 -11.93 -4.84
CA ASN A 274 -6.30 -11.34 -5.03
C ASN A 274 -6.24 -9.85 -4.63
N SER A 275 -6.92 -9.49 -3.53
CA SER A 275 -6.97 -8.12 -3.07
C SER A 275 -5.63 -7.66 -2.50
N TYR A 276 -5.24 -6.43 -2.82
CA TYR A 276 -4.12 -5.74 -2.19
C TYR A 276 -4.28 -5.63 -0.65
N ASN A 277 -5.51 -5.63 -0.14
CA ASN A 277 -5.78 -5.58 1.31
C ASN A 277 -5.39 -6.88 2.04
N SER A 278 -5.18 -7.97 1.31
CA SER A 278 -4.79 -9.26 1.89
C SER A 278 -3.29 -9.55 1.77
N ALA A 279 -2.48 -8.60 1.29
CA ALA A 279 -1.03 -8.76 1.15
C ALA A 279 -0.36 -9.13 2.48
N ALA A 280 -0.66 -8.40 3.56
CA ALA A 280 -0.08 -8.66 4.89
C ALA A 280 -0.39 -10.05 5.47
N ALA A 281 -1.43 -10.71 4.97
CA ALA A 281 -1.88 -12.03 5.44
C ALA A 281 -1.29 -13.18 4.60
N LEU A 282 -0.66 -12.88 3.46
CA LEU A 282 0.03 -13.85 2.63
C LEU A 282 1.32 -14.32 3.33
N SER A 283 1.45 -15.62 3.50
CA SER A 283 2.63 -16.25 4.11
C SER A 283 3.21 -17.29 3.16
N LEU A 284 4.49 -17.14 2.85
CA LEU A 284 5.23 -18.07 1.99
C LEU A 284 6.13 -18.98 2.84
N PRO A 285 6.38 -20.23 2.42
CA PRO A 285 7.33 -21.09 3.11
C PRO A 285 8.73 -20.46 3.17
N ALA A 286 9.46 -20.66 4.26
CA ALA A 286 10.79 -20.09 4.41
C ALA A 286 11.77 -20.61 3.34
N GLY A 287 12.60 -19.72 2.79
CA GLY A 287 13.64 -20.07 1.83
C GLY A 287 13.15 -20.37 0.41
N VAL A 288 11.87 -20.12 0.10
CA VAL A 288 11.40 -20.23 -1.29
C VAL A 288 11.89 -19.03 -2.10
N GLU A 289 12.43 -19.32 -3.28
CA GLU A 289 12.93 -18.32 -4.23
C GLU A 289 12.11 -18.38 -5.54
N ASN A 290 12.39 -17.49 -6.49
CA ASN A 290 11.68 -17.39 -7.77
C ASN A 290 10.16 -17.20 -7.61
N ILE A 291 9.76 -16.31 -6.70
CA ILE A 291 8.35 -15.97 -6.46
C ILE A 291 8.06 -14.58 -7.04
N ILE A 292 6.90 -14.44 -7.67
CA ILE A 292 6.25 -13.16 -7.97
C ILE A 292 4.96 -13.13 -7.15
N VAL A 293 4.61 -12.00 -6.54
CA VAL A 293 3.28 -11.82 -5.93
C VAL A 293 2.34 -11.16 -6.94
N THR A 294 1.10 -11.63 -7.03
CA THR A 294 0.06 -11.01 -7.87
C THR A 294 -1.12 -10.49 -7.06
N PHE A 295 -1.66 -9.36 -7.49
CA PHE A 295 -2.89 -8.77 -6.99
C PHE A 295 -3.75 -8.26 -8.16
N HIS A 296 -5.05 -8.13 -7.94
CA HIS A 296 -6.01 -7.58 -8.89
C HIS A 296 -6.53 -6.22 -8.44
N TYR A 297 -6.79 -5.33 -9.39
CA TYR A 297 -7.25 -3.97 -9.08
C TYR A 297 -8.37 -3.48 -9.98
N TYR A 298 -9.56 -3.34 -9.38
CA TYR A 298 -10.78 -2.85 -10.04
C TYR A 298 -11.43 -1.67 -9.28
N ASP A 299 -10.70 -1.01 -8.38
CA ASP A 299 -11.26 0.11 -7.62
C ASP A 299 -11.26 1.42 -8.45
N PRO A 300 -12.32 2.25 -8.36
CA PRO A 300 -13.58 1.99 -7.65
C PRO A 300 -14.47 1.00 -8.40
N PHE A 301 -14.98 -0.03 -7.71
CA PHE A 301 -15.76 -1.09 -8.36
C PHE A 301 -17.06 -0.59 -9.01
N ASN A 302 -17.71 0.43 -8.43
CA ASN A 302 -18.87 1.08 -9.01
C ASN A 302 -18.56 1.90 -10.29
N PHE A 303 -17.28 2.17 -10.57
CA PHE A 303 -16.82 2.78 -11.81
C PHE A 303 -16.43 1.68 -12.82
N THR A 304 -15.56 0.75 -12.42
CA THR A 304 -14.99 -0.26 -13.33
C THR A 304 -16.02 -1.29 -13.78
N HIS A 305 -17.06 -1.55 -12.99
CA HIS A 305 -18.12 -2.53 -13.29
C HIS A 305 -19.51 -1.90 -13.46
N GLN A 306 -19.57 -0.59 -13.68
CA GLN A 306 -20.86 0.08 -13.97
C GLN A 306 -21.54 -0.57 -15.18
N GLY A 307 -22.82 -0.85 -15.09
CA GLY A 307 -23.59 -1.44 -16.18
C GLY A 307 -23.33 -2.93 -16.48
N ALA A 308 -22.40 -3.60 -15.80
CA ALA A 308 -22.13 -5.03 -15.98
C ALA A 308 -23.31 -5.90 -15.49
N ASP A 309 -23.77 -6.84 -16.32
CA ASP A 309 -24.90 -7.72 -15.99
C ASP A 309 -24.53 -8.89 -15.07
N PHE A 310 -23.23 -9.17 -14.93
CA PHE A 310 -22.70 -10.25 -14.09
C PHE A 310 -22.38 -9.80 -12.65
N VAL A 311 -22.68 -8.55 -12.28
CA VAL A 311 -22.48 -8.01 -10.93
C VAL A 311 -23.82 -7.79 -10.23
N ASP A 312 -23.93 -8.22 -8.97
CA ASP A 312 -25.14 -8.07 -8.14
C ASP A 312 -24.82 -7.39 -6.79
N PRO A 313 -25.45 -6.25 -6.44
CA PRO A 313 -26.39 -5.47 -7.27
C PRO A 313 -25.68 -4.79 -8.44
N LYS A 314 -26.40 -4.68 -9.55
CA LYS A 314 -25.92 -3.96 -10.74
C LYS A 314 -25.66 -2.49 -10.41
N TYR A 315 -24.46 -2.00 -10.74
CA TYR A 315 -24.11 -0.59 -10.60
C TYR A 315 -24.67 0.24 -11.75
N GLU A 316 -25.21 1.42 -11.41
CA GLU A 316 -25.71 2.39 -12.39
C GLU A 316 -24.57 2.95 -13.26
N THR A 317 -24.88 3.21 -14.53
CA THR A 317 -23.95 3.87 -15.46
C THR A 317 -23.87 5.38 -15.20
N GLY A 318 -22.76 6.00 -15.57
CA GLY A 318 -22.52 7.45 -15.46
C GLY A 318 -21.51 7.83 -14.39
N THR A 319 -20.91 6.86 -13.70
CA THR A 319 -19.78 7.13 -12.80
C THR A 319 -18.57 7.52 -13.65
N GLU A 320 -17.98 8.68 -13.36
CA GLU A 320 -16.80 9.18 -14.07
C GLU A 320 -15.52 9.00 -13.25
N TRP A 321 -14.39 8.82 -13.95
CA TRP A 321 -13.06 8.84 -13.37
C TRP A 321 -12.18 9.81 -14.15
N ARG A 322 -11.77 10.91 -13.51
CA ARG A 322 -11.15 12.08 -14.16
C ARG A 322 -9.76 12.39 -13.62
N ALA A 323 -9.13 11.41 -12.96
CA ALA A 323 -7.85 11.59 -12.27
C ALA A 323 -7.84 12.78 -11.31
N THR A 324 -8.96 13.01 -10.61
CA THR A 324 -8.98 14.01 -9.52
C THR A 324 -7.94 13.61 -8.47
N PRO A 325 -7.36 14.55 -7.71
CA PRO A 325 -6.29 14.14 -6.82
C PRO A 325 -6.77 13.15 -5.75
N GLY A 326 -8.00 13.22 -5.25
CA GLY A 326 -8.61 12.16 -4.41
C GLY A 326 -8.72 10.79 -5.08
N GLN A 327 -9.09 10.73 -6.35
CA GLN A 327 -9.08 9.47 -7.11
C GLN A 327 -7.66 8.90 -7.25
N LYS A 328 -6.69 9.76 -7.57
CA LYS A 328 -5.27 9.39 -7.68
C LYS A 328 -4.70 8.91 -6.35
N ARG A 329 -5.04 9.57 -5.24
CA ARG A 329 -4.68 9.18 -3.87
C ARG A 329 -5.19 7.78 -3.54
N ALA A 330 -6.49 7.52 -3.76
CA ALA A 330 -7.09 6.22 -3.44
C ALA A 330 -6.35 5.05 -4.12
N VAL A 331 -6.01 5.20 -5.40
CA VAL A 331 -5.22 4.21 -6.13
C VAL A 331 -3.82 4.07 -5.53
N ARG A 332 -3.12 5.17 -5.25
CA ARG A 332 -1.76 5.12 -4.70
C ARG A 332 -1.72 4.50 -3.31
N THR A 333 -2.68 4.79 -2.45
CA THR A 333 -2.83 4.13 -1.14
C THR A 333 -3.06 2.62 -1.28
N ALA A 334 -3.80 2.19 -2.29
CA ALA A 334 -3.97 0.75 -2.55
C ALA A 334 -2.67 0.11 -3.04
N PHE A 335 -1.96 0.76 -3.96
CA PHE A 335 -0.71 0.26 -4.53
C PHE A 335 0.46 0.31 -3.54
N SER A 336 0.48 1.27 -2.60
CA SER A 336 1.52 1.33 -1.57
C SER A 336 1.46 0.11 -0.65
N LYS A 337 0.27 -0.40 -0.31
CA LYS A 337 0.13 -1.62 0.51
C LYS A 337 0.84 -2.83 -0.07
N ILE A 338 0.71 -3.06 -1.38
CA ILE A 338 1.39 -4.18 -2.04
C ILE A 338 2.88 -3.87 -2.27
N LYS A 339 3.24 -2.61 -2.53
CA LYS A 339 4.64 -2.18 -2.67
C LYS A 339 5.41 -2.34 -1.36
N ASP A 340 4.85 -1.89 -0.23
CA ASP A 340 5.46 -2.01 1.09
C ASP A 340 5.67 -3.48 1.48
N TRP A 341 4.72 -4.34 1.13
CA TRP A 341 4.87 -5.79 1.29
C TRP A 341 6.00 -6.33 0.39
N SER A 342 6.00 -5.94 -0.88
CA SER A 342 7.04 -6.33 -1.84
C SER A 342 8.45 -5.96 -1.37
N ASP A 343 8.63 -4.73 -0.89
CA ASP A 343 9.92 -4.23 -0.39
C ASP A 343 10.36 -4.95 0.87
N LYS A 344 9.42 -5.19 1.81
CA LYS A 344 9.69 -5.93 3.04
C LYS A 344 10.15 -7.37 2.76
N HIS A 345 9.59 -7.99 1.73
CA HIS A 345 9.81 -9.40 1.43
C HIS A 345 10.84 -9.66 0.31
N ASP A 346 11.31 -8.61 -0.39
CA ASP A 346 12.21 -8.72 -1.55
C ASP A 346 11.60 -9.63 -2.64
N ILE A 347 10.31 -9.41 -2.93
CA ILE A 347 9.53 -10.20 -3.91
C ILE A 347 8.88 -9.24 -4.91
N PRO A 348 9.12 -9.38 -6.22
CA PRO A 348 8.54 -8.49 -7.23
C PRO A 348 7.05 -8.73 -7.44
N VAL A 349 6.37 -7.71 -7.98
CA VAL A 349 4.90 -7.66 -8.08
C VAL A 349 4.43 -7.71 -9.53
N TYR A 350 3.29 -8.37 -9.72
CA TYR A 350 2.52 -8.40 -10.96
C TYR A 350 1.08 -7.94 -10.72
N LEU A 351 0.59 -6.97 -11.48
CA LEU A 351 -0.83 -6.61 -11.50
C LEU A 351 -1.55 -7.52 -12.51
N GLY A 352 -2.08 -8.64 -12.01
CA GLY A 352 -2.61 -9.73 -12.85
C GLY A 352 -3.87 -9.38 -13.61
N GLU A 353 -4.68 -8.51 -13.04
CA GLU A 353 -5.89 -8.00 -13.66
C GLU A 353 -6.19 -6.56 -13.24
N PHE A 354 -6.61 -5.78 -14.21
CA PHE A 354 -7.18 -4.45 -14.04
C PHE A 354 -7.91 -4.06 -15.32
N GLY A 355 -9.01 -3.32 -15.19
CA GLY A 355 -9.78 -2.86 -16.34
C GLY A 355 -11.03 -2.08 -15.96
N ALA A 356 -11.63 -1.42 -16.94
CA ALA A 356 -12.96 -0.82 -16.80
C ALA A 356 -13.89 -1.30 -17.92
N TYR A 357 -15.10 -1.73 -17.54
CA TYR A 357 -16.12 -2.31 -18.42
C TYR A 357 -16.62 -1.29 -19.45
N GLU A 358 -17.02 -1.76 -20.62
CA GLU A 358 -17.30 -0.90 -21.77
C GLU A 358 -18.50 0.05 -21.62
N ALA A 359 -19.35 -0.16 -20.62
CA ALA A 359 -20.44 0.75 -20.31
C ALA A 359 -19.96 2.09 -19.69
N ALA A 360 -18.73 2.16 -19.17
CA ALA A 360 -18.12 3.41 -18.73
C ALA A 360 -17.73 4.31 -19.93
N ASP A 361 -17.78 5.64 -19.78
CA ASP A 361 -17.42 6.55 -20.87
C ASP A 361 -15.93 6.41 -21.26
N SER A 362 -15.65 6.52 -22.56
CA SER A 362 -14.31 6.29 -23.10
C SER A 362 -13.25 7.20 -22.50
N VAL A 363 -13.60 8.44 -22.13
CA VAL A 363 -12.64 9.37 -21.55
C VAL A 363 -12.26 8.92 -20.14
N SER A 364 -13.22 8.47 -19.34
CA SER A 364 -12.91 7.93 -18.00
C SER A 364 -12.14 6.62 -18.09
N ARG A 365 -12.50 5.73 -19.02
CA ARG A 365 -11.78 4.47 -19.25
C ARG A 365 -10.33 4.74 -19.66
N GLU A 366 -10.09 5.64 -20.62
CA GLU A 366 -8.73 6.02 -21.03
C GLU A 366 -7.94 6.60 -19.86
N THR A 367 -8.55 7.52 -19.11
CA THR A 367 -7.89 8.25 -18.01
C THR A 367 -7.54 7.31 -16.86
N TRP A 368 -8.46 6.44 -16.45
CA TRP A 368 -8.23 5.44 -15.40
C TRP A 368 -7.16 4.44 -15.84
N THR A 369 -7.31 3.81 -17.01
CA THR A 369 -6.35 2.81 -17.50
C THR A 369 -4.95 3.41 -17.66
N SER A 370 -4.85 4.66 -18.15
CA SER A 370 -3.56 5.35 -18.29
C SER A 370 -2.90 5.56 -16.92
N TYR A 371 -3.69 5.97 -15.92
CA TYR A 371 -3.16 6.20 -14.57
C TYR A 371 -2.72 4.92 -13.89
N ILE A 372 -3.53 3.85 -13.96
CA ILE A 372 -3.17 2.55 -13.38
C ILE A 372 -1.92 1.99 -14.04
N SER A 373 -1.85 2.01 -15.38
CA SER A 373 -0.68 1.49 -16.13
C SER A 373 0.57 2.28 -15.80
N TYR A 374 0.49 3.60 -15.82
CA TYR A 374 1.61 4.48 -15.46
C TYR A 374 2.10 4.21 -14.04
N LEU A 375 1.18 4.17 -13.06
CA LEU A 375 1.50 3.94 -11.67
C LEU A 375 2.16 2.57 -11.46
N ALA A 376 1.56 1.50 -11.98
CA ALA A 376 2.08 0.14 -11.87
C ALA A 376 3.53 0.06 -12.39
N HIS A 377 3.78 0.57 -13.58
CA HIS A 377 5.12 0.55 -14.16
C HIS A 377 6.11 1.46 -13.43
N SER A 378 5.66 2.61 -12.90
CA SER A 378 6.51 3.48 -12.07
C SER A 378 6.96 2.82 -10.75
N LEU A 379 6.17 1.88 -10.23
CA LEU A 379 6.48 1.08 -9.05
C LEU A 379 7.27 -0.19 -9.38
N GLY A 380 7.62 -0.40 -10.66
CA GLY A 380 8.35 -1.58 -11.13
C GLY A 380 7.49 -2.82 -11.36
N PHE A 381 6.16 -2.69 -11.40
CA PHE A 381 5.26 -3.82 -11.61
C PHE A 381 5.14 -4.15 -13.10
N ALA A 382 5.08 -5.45 -13.41
CA ALA A 382 4.51 -5.91 -14.66
C ALA A 382 2.98 -6.00 -14.54
N THR A 383 2.29 -6.00 -15.68
CA THR A 383 0.82 -5.95 -15.70
C THR A 383 0.24 -6.92 -16.72
N ALA A 384 -1.00 -7.35 -16.51
CA ALA A 384 -1.87 -7.85 -17.57
C ALA A 384 -3.25 -7.18 -17.49
N TYR A 385 -3.60 -6.44 -18.54
CA TYR A 385 -4.90 -5.80 -18.63
C TYR A 385 -5.99 -6.84 -18.87
N TRP A 386 -7.13 -6.68 -18.20
CA TRP A 386 -8.34 -7.43 -18.49
C TRP A 386 -9.14 -6.63 -19.53
N GLU A 387 -9.24 -7.01 -20.81
CA GLU A 387 -8.80 -8.26 -21.47
C GLU A 387 -8.60 -8.03 -23.00
N PHE A 388 -8.39 -9.09 -23.79
CA PHE A 388 -8.22 -8.97 -25.25
C PHE A 388 -9.47 -8.45 -25.98
N SER A 389 -10.62 -9.15 -25.92
CA SER A 389 -11.72 -8.97 -26.89
C SER A 389 -13.13 -8.77 -26.32
N SER A 390 -13.37 -9.10 -25.05
CA SER A 390 -14.71 -9.09 -24.46
C SER A 390 -15.12 -7.72 -23.88
N GLY A 391 -16.02 -7.63 -22.90
CA GLY A 391 -16.62 -6.39 -22.39
C GLY A 391 -15.64 -5.38 -21.78
N PHE A 392 -14.42 -5.80 -21.41
CA PHE A 392 -13.34 -4.87 -21.05
C PHE A 392 -12.35 -4.60 -22.19
N GLY A 393 -12.47 -5.39 -23.26
CA GLY A 393 -11.50 -5.69 -24.29
C GLY A 393 -10.84 -4.49 -24.96
N VAL A 394 -9.55 -4.64 -25.27
CA VAL A 394 -8.80 -3.71 -26.15
C VAL A 394 -9.15 -3.88 -27.62
N TYR A 395 -9.77 -5.00 -27.99
CA TYR A 395 -10.21 -5.34 -29.34
C TYR A 395 -11.74 -5.44 -29.39
N ASP A 396 -12.35 -4.90 -30.44
CA ASP A 396 -13.78 -5.08 -30.72
C ASP A 396 -13.91 -6.12 -31.84
N GLU A 397 -14.20 -7.36 -31.48
CA GLU A 397 -14.33 -8.46 -32.46
C GLU A 397 -15.44 -8.21 -33.48
N ASN A 398 -16.50 -7.49 -33.11
CA ASN A 398 -17.61 -7.21 -34.02
C ASN A 398 -17.21 -6.20 -35.11
N LYS A 399 -16.28 -5.29 -34.78
CA LYS A 399 -15.76 -4.29 -35.72
C LYS A 399 -14.45 -4.71 -36.37
N ASP A 400 -13.77 -5.74 -35.85
CA ASP A 400 -12.41 -6.13 -36.24
C ASP A 400 -11.42 -4.96 -36.06
N GLU A 401 -11.55 -4.23 -34.95
CA GLU A 401 -10.82 -2.99 -34.69
C GLU A 401 -10.25 -2.91 -33.26
N TRP A 402 -9.05 -2.33 -33.14
CA TRP A 402 -8.49 -1.96 -31.85
C TRP A 402 -9.18 -0.74 -31.25
N ARG A 403 -9.48 -0.78 -29.96
CA ARG A 403 -9.80 0.40 -29.16
C ARG A 403 -8.53 1.19 -28.88
N SER A 404 -8.15 1.99 -29.87
CA SER A 404 -6.88 2.73 -29.89
C SER A 404 -6.62 3.61 -28.66
N TYR A 405 -7.66 4.08 -27.96
CA TYR A 405 -7.50 4.80 -26.70
C TYR A 405 -6.99 3.91 -25.54
N LEU A 406 -7.45 2.66 -25.44
CA LEU A 406 -6.94 1.70 -24.46
C LEU A 406 -5.53 1.26 -24.84
N MET A 407 -5.27 1.03 -26.13
CA MET A 407 -3.93 0.68 -26.60
C MET A 407 -2.89 1.76 -26.26
N ARG A 408 -3.25 3.04 -26.43
CA ARG A 408 -2.41 4.15 -25.94
C ARG A 408 -2.26 4.10 -24.43
N ALA A 409 -3.35 3.99 -23.68
CA ALA A 409 -3.32 3.99 -22.22
C ALA A 409 -2.39 2.91 -21.64
N LEU A 410 -2.34 1.73 -22.26
CA LEU A 410 -1.56 0.58 -21.81
C LEU A 410 -0.10 0.60 -22.27
N LEU A 411 0.15 0.87 -23.55
CA LEU A 411 1.48 0.68 -24.15
C LEU A 411 2.28 1.98 -24.23
N HIS A 412 1.58 3.11 -24.30
CA HIS A 412 2.17 4.43 -24.46
C HIS A 412 1.38 5.44 -23.62
N PRO A 413 1.34 5.30 -22.28
CA PRO A 413 0.65 6.27 -21.43
C PRO A 413 1.26 7.66 -21.69
N THR A 414 0.55 8.47 -22.47
CA THR A 414 0.98 9.80 -22.93
C THR A 414 0.52 10.89 -21.97
N MET A 415 -0.37 10.54 -21.04
CA MET A 415 -0.68 11.38 -19.90
C MET A 415 0.56 11.44 -19.02
N THR A 416 1.29 12.55 -19.11
CA THR A 416 2.17 12.97 -18.02
C THR A 416 1.25 13.41 -16.89
N PHE A 417 0.99 12.50 -15.96
CA PHE A 417 0.46 12.92 -14.67
C PHE A 417 1.58 13.75 -14.04
N ASP A 418 1.32 15.04 -13.78
CA ASP A 418 2.29 15.89 -13.08
C ASP A 418 2.74 15.16 -11.81
N ASP A 419 4.06 15.13 -11.66
CA ASP A 419 4.87 14.47 -10.64
C ASP A 419 5.10 12.96 -10.82
N ALA A 420 6.39 12.58 -10.79
CA ALA A 420 6.81 11.23 -10.43
C ALA A 420 5.97 10.79 -9.23
N VAL A 421 5.27 9.66 -9.36
CA VAL A 421 4.31 9.21 -8.35
C VAL A 421 4.96 9.27 -6.98
N TYR A 422 6.18 8.76 -6.91
CA TYR A 422 7.10 8.83 -5.79
C TYR A 422 8.49 9.00 -6.38
N PRO A 423 9.03 10.25 -6.46
CA PRO A 423 10.40 10.44 -6.90
C PRO A 423 11.36 9.64 -6.03
N ASP A 424 12.42 9.11 -6.63
CA ASP A 424 13.51 8.49 -5.88
C ASP A 424 14.03 9.48 -4.83
N LEU A 425 13.88 9.14 -3.55
CA LEU A 425 14.21 10.04 -2.44
C LEU A 425 15.67 10.49 -2.49
N ASP A 426 16.56 9.62 -2.98
CA ASP A 426 17.99 9.90 -3.11
C ASP A 426 18.29 11.00 -4.15
N THR A 427 17.32 11.33 -5.00
CA THR A 427 17.43 12.37 -6.02
C THR A 427 16.90 13.73 -5.57
N LEU A 428 16.27 13.80 -4.40
CA LEU A 428 15.59 14.99 -3.90
C LEU A 428 16.41 15.67 -2.80
N GLY A 429 16.45 17.01 -2.83
CA GLY A 429 16.86 17.77 -1.66
C GLY A 429 15.83 17.65 -0.55
N TYR A 430 16.27 17.71 0.71
CA TYR A 430 15.40 17.70 1.88
C TYR A 430 15.83 18.71 2.93
N VAL A 431 14.88 19.09 3.78
CA VAL A 431 15.14 19.81 5.03
C VAL A 431 15.03 18.82 6.18
N LEU A 432 16.09 18.72 6.98
CA LEU A 432 16.14 17.90 8.19
C LEU A 432 15.65 18.72 9.38
N LEU A 433 14.63 18.23 10.08
CA LEU A 433 14.10 18.83 11.30
C LEU A 433 14.88 18.35 12.54
N ASP A 434 15.57 17.22 12.43
CA ASP A 434 16.23 16.50 13.52
C ASP A 434 17.71 16.27 13.19
N ASP A 435 18.52 17.33 13.19
CA ASP A 435 19.97 17.17 13.36
C ASP A 435 20.40 17.86 14.64
N PHE A 436 20.54 17.06 15.68
CA PHE A 436 21.00 17.48 16.99
C PHE A 436 22.50 17.24 17.19
N ASP A 437 23.23 16.93 16.11
CA ASP A 437 24.68 16.96 16.08
C ASP A 437 25.16 18.35 15.69
N GLY A 438 25.91 18.97 16.60
CA GLY A 438 26.38 20.33 16.43
C GLY A 438 27.14 20.50 15.12
N PHE A 439 26.70 21.44 14.29
CA PHE A 439 27.46 22.09 13.23
C PHE A 439 28.44 21.19 12.47
N ASP A 440 27.94 20.42 11.50
CA ASP A 440 28.71 20.10 10.30
C ASP A 440 27.80 20.11 9.05
N GLY A 441 28.01 21.11 8.19
CA GLY A 441 27.68 21.01 6.77
C GLY A 441 26.32 21.54 6.33
N ASP A 442 25.24 20.78 6.53
CA ASP A 442 24.04 20.91 5.69
C ASP A 442 22.69 20.80 6.42
N SER A 443 22.68 20.71 7.75
CA SER A 443 21.47 20.58 8.56
C SER A 443 21.08 21.88 9.28
N ILE A 444 19.78 22.05 9.56
CA ILE A 444 19.26 23.21 10.27
C ILE A 444 18.65 22.78 11.60
N HIS A 445 19.32 23.11 12.72
CA HIS A 445 18.74 22.94 14.06
C HIS A 445 17.37 23.61 14.15
N VAL A 446 16.40 23.02 14.84
CA VAL A 446 15.04 23.58 15.01
C VAL A 446 15.03 25.00 15.58
N SER A 447 15.93 25.29 16.53
CA SER A 447 16.13 26.64 17.06
C SER A 447 16.82 27.57 16.05
N ALA A 448 17.70 27.04 15.19
CA ALA A 448 18.34 27.77 14.11
C ALA A 448 17.36 28.04 12.96
N LEU A 449 16.44 27.14 12.64
CA LEU A 449 15.32 27.35 11.71
C LEU A 449 14.45 28.48 12.23
N ALA A 450 13.99 28.39 13.49
CA ALA A 450 13.23 29.44 14.16
C ALA A 450 13.97 30.79 14.17
N ALA A 451 15.24 30.81 14.56
CA ALA A 451 16.07 32.02 14.62
C ALA A 451 16.35 32.61 13.23
N LYS A 452 16.60 31.78 12.22
CA LYS A 452 16.79 32.21 10.82
C LYS A 452 15.49 32.79 10.27
N VAL A 453 14.35 32.17 10.54
CA VAL A 453 13.03 32.67 10.13
C VAL A 453 12.74 34.04 10.78
N ALA A 454 12.90 34.18 12.10
CA ALA A 454 12.73 35.48 12.77
C ALA A 454 13.64 36.56 12.18
N LYS A 455 14.94 36.25 12.04
CA LYS A 455 15.91 37.18 11.45
C LYS A 455 15.54 37.59 10.02
N SER A 456 15.01 36.66 9.22
CA SER A 456 14.62 36.93 7.82
C SER A 456 13.35 37.80 7.70
N LYS A 457 12.46 37.72 8.69
CA LYS A 457 11.24 38.55 8.79
C LYS A 457 11.49 39.90 9.48
N GLY A 458 12.67 40.07 10.08
CA GLY A 458 13.02 41.27 10.85
C GLY A 458 12.46 41.27 12.27
N ASP A 459 12.01 40.10 12.73
CA ASP A 459 11.41 39.89 14.04
C ASP A 459 12.50 39.64 15.11
N GLU A 460 12.22 39.94 16.38
CA GLU A 460 13.12 39.53 17.46
C GLU A 460 13.13 38.00 17.59
N LEU A 461 14.23 37.43 18.08
CA LEU A 461 14.35 35.97 18.28
C LEU A 461 13.28 35.43 19.26
N SER A 462 12.75 36.27 20.15
CA SER A 462 11.61 35.96 21.01
C SER A 462 10.30 35.79 20.25
N ASP A 463 10.21 36.36 19.05
CA ASP A 463 9.01 36.42 18.22
C ASP A 463 9.04 35.35 17.10
N ALA A 464 10.16 34.63 16.97
CA ALA A 464 10.33 33.48 16.10
C ALA A 464 9.22 32.43 16.28
N PRO A 465 8.83 31.70 15.22
CA PRO A 465 8.12 30.44 15.38
C PRO A 465 9.05 29.45 16.08
N SER A 466 8.95 29.35 17.41
CA SER A 466 9.59 28.26 18.14
C SER A 466 8.75 27.00 17.99
N TRP A 467 9.37 25.82 17.97
CA TRP A 467 8.64 24.56 18.09
C TRP A 467 8.37 24.29 19.57
N TYR A 468 7.12 24.02 19.90
CA TYR A 468 6.64 23.70 21.24
C TYR A 468 6.00 22.33 21.23
N ALA A 469 6.03 21.65 22.36
CA ALA A 469 5.20 20.49 22.58
C ALA A 469 3.77 20.92 22.99
N TYR A 470 2.75 20.13 22.68
CA TYR A 470 1.34 20.39 22.98
C TYR A 470 0.64 19.11 23.42
N CYS A 471 -0.39 19.20 24.27
CA CYS A 471 -1.37 18.13 24.46
C CYS A 471 -2.74 18.73 24.83
N ILE A 472 -3.81 17.96 24.64
CA ILE A 472 -5.15 18.40 25.04
C ILE A 472 -5.28 18.48 26.58
N PRO A 473 -6.23 19.26 27.12
CA PRO A 473 -6.36 19.47 28.57
C PRO A 473 -6.52 18.20 29.41
N THR A 474 -7.06 17.14 28.83
CA THR A 474 -7.30 15.87 29.51
C THR A 474 -6.13 14.91 29.44
N SER A 475 -5.10 15.20 28.62
CA SER A 475 -3.91 14.36 28.48
C SER A 475 -2.72 14.98 29.19
N ASN A 476 -1.77 14.15 29.63
CA ASN A 476 -0.50 14.61 30.18
C ASN A 476 0.65 14.06 29.32
N MET A 477 1.63 14.91 29.03
CA MET A 477 2.80 14.52 28.26
C MET A 477 4.05 14.63 29.13
N THR A 478 4.83 13.56 29.12
CA THR A 478 6.15 13.50 29.74
C THR A 478 7.19 13.26 28.68
N ILE A 479 8.21 14.11 28.66
CA ILE A 479 9.34 13.98 27.75
C ILE A 479 10.58 13.81 28.61
N GLU A 480 11.32 12.73 28.37
CA GLU A 480 12.63 12.57 28.98
C GLU A 480 13.66 13.33 28.17
N SER A 481 14.64 13.98 28.80
CA SER A 481 15.82 14.54 28.14
C SER A 481 17.04 14.41 29.03
N GLY A 482 17.90 13.45 28.69
CA GLY A 482 19.03 13.09 29.53
C GLY A 482 18.58 12.67 30.93
N ASP A 483 19.09 13.34 31.96
CA ASP A 483 18.71 13.11 33.37
C ASP A 483 17.52 13.99 33.83
N THR A 484 16.90 14.75 32.92
CA THR A 484 15.81 15.69 33.24
C THR A 484 14.49 15.16 32.69
N ILE A 485 13.45 15.16 33.51
CA ILE A 485 12.08 14.90 33.08
C ILE A 485 11.40 16.24 32.84
N ILE A 486 10.98 16.52 31.61
CA ILE A 486 10.09 17.63 31.29
C ILE A 486 8.66 17.09 31.35
N THR A 487 8.02 17.28 32.50
CA THR A 487 6.59 16.98 32.69
C THR A 487 5.79 18.27 32.61
N GLY A 488 4.79 18.31 31.72
CA GLY A 488 3.87 19.44 31.62
C GLY A 488 2.42 19.01 31.75
N ILE A 489 1.66 19.68 32.63
CA ILE A 489 0.22 19.89 32.40
C ILE A 489 0.17 20.99 31.33
N MET A 490 0.16 20.59 30.06
CA MET A 490 0.20 21.58 28.99
C MET A 490 -1.14 22.33 28.96
N VAL A 491 -1.04 23.64 28.83
CA VAL A 491 -2.11 24.62 29.09
C VAL A 491 -3.40 24.25 28.39
N ALA A 492 -4.48 24.09 29.18
CA ALA A 492 -5.81 23.95 28.62
C ALA A 492 -6.14 25.16 27.72
N ASP A 493 -6.67 24.89 26.53
CA ASP A 493 -6.92 25.76 25.36
C ASP A 493 -7.71 27.08 25.60
N THR A 494 -7.36 27.89 26.60
CA THR A 494 -8.10 29.15 26.85
C THR A 494 -7.27 30.31 27.40
N THR A 495 -5.99 30.17 27.74
CA THR A 495 -5.20 31.34 28.20
C THR A 495 -3.74 31.34 27.74
N ASN A 496 -3.37 32.41 27.02
CA ASN A 496 -2.04 32.79 26.50
C ASN A 496 -0.90 32.89 27.54
N SER A 497 -0.66 31.88 28.39
CA SER A 497 0.54 31.83 29.24
C SER A 497 1.50 30.74 28.75
N TYR A 498 2.43 31.13 27.88
CA TYR A 498 3.41 30.24 27.29
C TYR A 498 4.64 30.10 28.21
N GLU A 499 4.76 28.99 28.95
CA GLU A 499 6.07 28.57 29.47
C GLU A 499 6.81 27.85 28.33
N LYS A 500 7.93 28.44 27.88
CA LYS A 500 8.73 27.96 26.75
C LYS A 500 9.36 26.61 27.10
N THR A 501 8.79 25.51 26.61
CA THR A 501 9.51 24.24 26.54
C THR A 501 10.31 24.22 25.25
N ASN A 502 11.60 24.54 25.34
CA ASN A 502 12.50 24.50 24.18
C ASN A 502 12.60 23.07 23.68
N PHE A 503 12.24 22.82 22.41
CA PHE A 503 12.34 21.51 21.74
C PHE A 503 13.75 20.89 21.84
N GLU A 504 14.80 21.71 21.92
CA GLU A 504 16.18 21.24 22.15
C GLU A 504 16.40 20.56 23.51
N GLN A 505 15.57 20.87 24.50
CA GLN A 505 15.59 20.22 25.80
C GLN A 505 14.76 18.93 25.82
N MET A 506 14.23 18.48 24.67
CA MET A 506 13.42 17.26 24.56
C MET A 506 14.20 16.11 23.90
N ILE A 507 15.44 16.37 23.49
CA ILE A 507 16.29 15.40 22.80
C ILE A 507 16.90 14.46 23.82
N THR A 508 16.84 13.16 23.51
CA THR A 508 17.43 12.09 24.32
C THR A 508 18.54 11.39 23.57
N LYS A 509 19.34 10.60 24.31
CA LYS A 509 20.32 9.67 23.73
C LYS A 509 19.70 8.38 23.16
N ASN A 510 18.37 8.29 23.10
CA ASN A 510 17.63 7.06 22.82
C ASN A 510 17.17 6.95 21.35
N GLY A 511 17.64 7.82 20.44
CA GLY A 511 17.34 7.79 19.01
C GLY A 511 17.97 6.59 18.27
N HIS A 512 17.61 6.42 17.00
CA HIS A 512 18.10 5.36 16.12
C HIS A 512 19.63 5.43 15.97
N ASP A 513 20.19 6.65 15.86
CA ASP A 513 21.64 6.90 15.78
C ASP A 513 22.24 7.47 17.08
N GLY A 514 21.53 7.29 18.21
CA GLY A 514 22.01 7.70 19.53
C GLY A 514 21.66 9.13 19.94
N ARG A 515 20.87 9.86 19.13
CA ARG A 515 20.17 11.09 19.51
C ARG A 515 18.79 11.11 18.85
N GLY A 516 17.74 11.35 19.60
CA GLY A 516 16.37 11.37 19.06
C GLY A 516 15.36 11.69 20.16
N LEU A 517 14.10 11.77 19.79
CA LEU A 517 13.03 12.15 20.70
C LEU A 517 12.37 10.91 21.31
N TYR A 518 12.23 10.89 22.63
CA TYR A 518 11.43 9.90 23.35
C TYR A 518 10.30 10.61 24.10
N VAL A 519 9.07 10.24 23.77
CA VAL A 519 7.85 10.85 24.33
C VAL A 519 7.03 9.76 24.99
N LYS A 520 6.71 9.97 26.27
CA LYS A 520 5.71 9.19 27.00
C LYS A 520 4.47 10.05 27.19
N ILE A 521 3.36 9.65 26.58
CA ILE A 521 2.11 10.39 26.60
C ILE A 521 1.09 9.57 27.37
N HIS A 522 0.58 10.12 28.47
CA HIS A 522 -0.58 9.56 29.14
C HIS A 522 -1.83 10.22 28.58
N LEU A 523 -2.56 9.46 27.74
CA LEU A 523 -3.79 9.93 27.13
C LEU A 523 -4.96 9.59 28.05
N GLU A 524 -5.64 10.64 28.53
CA GLU A 524 -6.82 10.53 29.37
C GLU A 524 -7.95 11.40 28.79
N GLY A 525 -9.19 10.95 28.90
CA GLY A 525 -10.40 11.71 28.56
C GLY A 525 -11.27 11.14 27.44
N ASP A 526 -12.41 11.81 27.20
CA ASP A 526 -13.22 11.66 25.99
C ASP A 526 -12.76 12.69 24.94
N SER A 527 -13.08 12.46 23.65
CA SER A 527 -12.88 13.45 22.56
C SER A 527 -11.47 13.54 21.95
N TYR A 528 -10.86 12.39 21.61
CA TYR A 528 -9.65 12.29 20.77
C TYR A 528 -8.39 12.88 21.41
N PRO A 529 -7.82 12.21 22.43
CA PRO A 529 -6.62 12.68 23.10
C PRO A 529 -5.38 12.63 22.20
N TRP A 530 -4.62 13.74 22.20
CA TRP A 530 -3.44 13.92 21.35
C TRP A 530 -2.34 14.71 22.04
N ALA A 531 -1.11 14.51 21.57
CA ALA A 531 0.04 15.37 21.82
C ALA A 531 0.74 15.74 20.52
N GLY A 532 1.60 16.75 20.47
CA GLY A 532 2.21 17.20 19.22
C GLY A 532 3.38 18.14 19.40
N PHE A 533 4.09 18.43 18.32
CA PHE A 533 5.14 19.44 18.24
C PHE A 533 4.83 20.43 17.13
N GLY A 534 4.92 21.73 17.38
CA GLY A 534 4.60 22.70 16.33
C GLY A 534 4.91 24.13 16.71
N THR A 535 4.64 25.04 15.77
CA THR A 535 4.77 26.48 15.98
C THR A 535 3.68 27.03 16.89
N GLN A 536 3.96 28.17 17.54
CA GLN A 536 3.00 28.86 18.40
C GLN A 536 1.66 29.09 17.69
N PHE A 537 0.56 28.71 18.34
CA PHE A 537 -0.79 29.13 17.99
C PHE A 537 -0.92 30.64 18.16
N ASP A 538 -0.79 31.38 17.06
CA ASP A 538 -1.01 32.84 17.00
C ASP A 538 -2.17 33.13 16.03
N SER A 539 -3.05 34.04 16.44
CA SER A 539 -4.19 34.53 15.66
C SER A 539 -3.80 35.34 14.42
N ASP A 540 -2.54 35.77 14.32
CA ASP A 540 -2.08 36.73 13.28
C ASP A 540 -1.46 36.09 12.02
N ASN A 541 -1.53 34.77 11.81
CA ASN A 541 -0.96 34.03 10.65
C ASN A 541 0.57 34.15 10.44
N LYS A 542 1.32 34.85 11.31
CA LYS A 542 2.74 35.19 11.06
C LYS A 542 3.74 34.03 11.19
N LYS A 543 3.31 32.86 11.69
CA LYS A 543 4.18 31.77 12.16
C LYS A 543 4.02 30.42 11.43
N ARG A 544 3.36 30.41 10.25
CA ARG A 544 3.01 29.19 9.47
C ARG A 544 4.03 28.90 8.34
N PHE A 545 4.07 27.66 7.84
CA PHE A 545 5.01 27.14 6.83
C PHE A 545 4.33 26.80 5.50
N ASP A 546 5.04 26.97 4.38
CA ASP A 546 4.55 26.63 3.02
C ASP A 546 5.06 25.24 2.60
N PHE A 547 4.16 24.26 2.55
CA PHE A 547 4.44 22.88 2.18
C PHE A 547 4.02 22.55 0.73
N LYS A 548 3.74 23.56 -0.12
CA LYS A 548 3.40 23.33 -1.55
C LYS A 548 4.42 22.47 -2.30
N ASN A 549 5.69 22.57 -1.90
CA ASN A 549 6.79 21.85 -2.53
C ASN A 549 7.10 20.49 -1.86
N LEU A 550 6.44 20.14 -0.75
CA LEU A 550 6.64 18.85 -0.11
C LEU A 550 6.34 17.72 -1.09
N LYS A 551 7.29 16.79 -1.26
CA LYS A 551 7.12 15.55 -2.03
C LYS A 551 6.98 14.34 -1.11
N ALA A 552 7.79 14.27 -0.06
CA ALA A 552 7.71 13.21 0.94
C ALA A 552 8.21 13.70 2.30
N MET A 553 7.76 13.03 3.36
CA MET A 553 8.35 13.12 4.68
C MET A 553 8.86 11.73 5.08
N THR A 554 10.10 11.62 5.53
CA THR A 554 10.59 10.39 6.17
C THR A 554 10.92 10.64 7.63
N PHE A 555 10.85 9.59 8.43
CA PHE A 555 11.29 9.60 9.82
C PHE A 555 11.50 8.16 10.29
N TRP A 556 12.38 7.96 11.26
CA TRP A 556 12.48 6.71 11.99
C TRP A 556 11.55 6.75 13.19
N ALA A 557 10.86 5.64 13.45
CA ALA A 557 10.04 5.51 14.65
C ALA A 557 10.01 4.07 15.18
N LYS A 558 9.71 3.93 16.47
CA LYS A 558 9.23 2.70 17.11
C LYS A 558 8.29 3.05 18.26
N GLY A 559 7.53 2.08 18.74
CA GLY A 559 6.62 2.24 19.89
C GLY A 559 5.32 1.45 19.77
N THR A 560 4.41 1.71 20.69
CA THR A 560 3.07 1.09 20.73
C THR A 560 2.00 2.06 20.23
N GLY A 561 1.03 1.55 19.47
CA GLY A 561 -0.10 2.32 18.92
C GLY A 561 0.10 2.76 17.48
N SER A 562 -0.70 3.74 17.04
CA SER A 562 -0.60 4.31 15.69
C SER A 562 -0.11 5.75 15.74
N PHE A 563 0.84 6.08 14.88
CA PHE A 563 1.30 7.44 14.66
C PHE A 563 0.36 8.13 13.67
N LYS A 564 -0.33 9.19 14.12
CA LYS A 564 -1.14 10.07 13.26
C LYS A 564 -0.50 11.44 13.17
N ILE A 565 0.06 11.76 12.01
CA ILE A 565 0.57 13.10 11.75
C ILE A 565 -0.62 13.98 11.37
N ASN A 566 -1.01 14.92 12.23
CA ASN A 566 -2.11 15.84 11.93
C ASN A 566 -1.57 17.25 11.71
N TRP A 567 -2.06 17.93 10.67
CA TRP A 567 -1.76 19.33 10.34
C TRP A 567 -3.08 20.10 10.26
N LYS A 568 -3.27 21.21 10.97
CA LYS A 568 -4.49 22.02 10.76
C LYS A 568 -4.27 23.08 9.67
N THR A 569 -5.27 23.21 8.82
CA THR A 569 -5.35 24.21 7.77
C THR A 569 -6.40 25.27 8.14
N ASP A 570 -6.31 26.42 7.51
CA ASP A 570 -7.14 27.62 7.71
C ASP A 570 -8.65 27.42 7.50
N TYR A 571 -9.08 26.29 6.94
CA TYR A 571 -10.48 26.04 6.63
C TYR A 571 -11.39 25.91 7.87
N ALA A 572 -10.84 25.80 9.08
CA ALA A 572 -11.59 25.68 10.33
C ALA A 572 -11.80 27.01 11.08
N ASP A 573 -11.80 28.15 10.39
CA ASP A 573 -11.91 29.50 10.99
C ASP A 573 -13.36 29.91 11.34
N THR A 574 -14.19 28.96 11.76
CA THR A 574 -15.49 29.30 12.37
C THR A 574 -15.34 29.28 13.89
N CYS A 575 -16.00 30.24 14.55
CA CYS A 575 -15.84 30.64 15.96
C CYS A 575 -16.17 29.58 17.03
N CYS A 576 -16.20 28.31 16.66
CA CYS A 576 -16.43 27.17 17.52
C CYS A 576 -15.16 26.29 17.44
N ALA A 577 -14.32 26.35 18.46
CA ALA A 577 -13.10 25.55 18.60
C ALA A 577 -13.36 24.04 18.82
N ASP A 578 -14.41 23.46 18.21
CA ASP A 578 -14.83 22.07 18.44
C ASP A 578 -14.84 21.22 17.15
N THR A 579 -14.50 21.77 15.98
CA THR A 579 -14.37 21.01 14.71
C THR A 579 -13.02 21.28 14.04
N TRP A 580 -11.94 20.75 14.62
CA TRP A 580 -10.59 20.98 14.11
C TRP A 580 -10.35 20.13 12.85
N GLY A 581 -10.43 20.77 11.68
CA GLY A 581 -10.03 20.19 10.42
C GLY A 581 -8.51 20.07 10.34
N ALA A 582 -8.02 18.82 10.38
CA ALA A 582 -6.64 18.51 10.07
C ALA A 582 -6.53 17.63 8.83
N PHE A 583 -5.37 17.64 8.17
CA PHE A 583 -4.96 16.57 7.26
C PHE A 583 -4.00 15.64 7.99
N GLY A 584 -4.09 14.34 7.75
CA GLY A 584 -3.17 13.39 8.33
C GLY A 584 -3.19 12.01 7.71
N THR A 585 -2.25 11.17 8.14
CA THR A 585 -2.22 9.75 7.81
C THR A 585 -1.97 8.95 9.09
N GLU A 586 -2.53 7.75 9.16
CA GLU A 586 -2.33 6.83 10.28
C GLU A 586 -1.27 5.79 9.90
N ILE A 587 -0.34 5.55 10.81
CA ILE A 587 0.81 4.66 10.62
C ILE A 587 0.92 3.77 11.84
N ASP A 588 0.81 2.47 11.66
CA ASP A 588 1.00 1.54 12.78
C ASP A 588 2.49 1.45 13.16
N LEU A 589 2.80 1.82 14.40
CA LEU A 589 4.15 1.71 14.94
C LEU A 589 4.47 0.27 15.32
N THR A 590 5.75 -0.06 15.26
CA THR A 590 6.27 -1.37 15.68
C THR A 590 7.21 -1.22 16.87
N ASP A 591 7.42 -2.30 17.62
CA ASP A 591 8.39 -2.31 18.74
C ASP A 591 9.86 -2.18 18.26
N GLU A 592 10.11 -2.41 16.97
CA GLU A 592 11.41 -2.25 16.31
C GLU A 592 11.51 -0.91 15.59
N TRP A 593 12.73 -0.35 15.53
CA TRP A 593 13.01 0.85 14.73
C TRP A 593 12.74 0.57 13.26
N LYS A 594 11.88 1.38 12.66
CA LYS A 594 11.58 1.33 11.24
C LYS A 594 11.56 2.75 10.67
N GLN A 595 12.06 2.90 9.46
CA GLN A 595 11.87 4.13 8.70
C GLN A 595 10.51 4.10 8.01
N TYR A 596 9.78 5.20 8.16
CA TYR A 596 8.47 5.42 7.55
C TYR A 596 8.58 6.53 6.52
N THR A 597 7.82 6.40 5.43
CA THR A 597 7.71 7.43 4.39
C THR A 597 6.26 7.82 4.23
N VAL A 598 5.98 9.12 4.30
CA VAL A 598 4.66 9.70 4.04
C VAL A 598 4.75 10.63 2.85
N TRP A 599 4.06 10.27 1.79
CA TRP A 599 4.09 11.05 0.56
C TRP A 599 3.10 12.22 0.62
N PHE A 600 3.37 13.25 -0.18
CA PHE A 600 2.57 14.49 -0.26
C PHE A 600 1.09 14.28 -0.57
N ASP A 601 0.71 13.07 -0.93
CA ASP A 601 -0.64 12.74 -1.31
C ASP A 601 -1.29 11.72 -0.36
N GLN A 602 -0.60 11.26 0.67
CA GLN A 602 -1.19 10.38 1.67
C GLN A 602 -1.92 11.15 2.77
N TRP A 603 -1.80 12.48 2.79
CA TRP A 603 -2.47 13.38 3.73
C TRP A 603 -3.97 13.48 3.42
N VAL A 604 -4.82 12.98 4.32
CA VAL A 604 -6.27 12.99 4.18
C VAL A 604 -6.94 13.81 5.27
N ALA A 605 -8.03 14.49 4.93
CA ALA A 605 -8.80 15.26 5.89
C ALA A 605 -9.30 14.35 7.03
N SER A 606 -9.13 14.78 8.28
CA SER A 606 -9.57 14.08 9.48
C SER A 606 -11.06 13.77 9.40
N ALA A 607 -11.43 12.57 9.86
CA ALA A 607 -12.82 12.15 9.86
C ALA A 607 -13.70 13.14 10.65
N TRP A 608 -14.91 13.38 10.15
CA TRP A 608 -15.92 14.28 10.75
C TRP A 608 -15.56 15.76 10.78
N SER A 609 -14.47 16.16 10.12
CA SER A 609 -14.11 17.56 9.96
C SER A 609 -14.88 18.24 8.82
N ASP A 610 -14.97 19.57 8.89
CA ASP A 610 -15.49 20.39 7.78
C ASP A 610 -14.66 20.23 6.50
N LEU A 611 -13.36 19.90 6.63
CA LEU A 611 -12.48 19.53 5.51
C LEU A 611 -12.96 18.24 4.83
N GLN A 612 -13.26 17.19 5.61
CA GLN A 612 -13.79 15.95 5.04
C GLN A 612 -15.16 16.17 4.40
N ILE A 613 -16.04 16.93 5.06
CA ILE A 613 -17.41 17.22 4.57
C ILE A 613 -17.36 18.02 3.25
N SER A 614 -16.42 18.95 3.14
CA SER A 614 -16.23 19.74 1.91
C SER A 614 -15.47 19.01 0.81
N GLY A 615 -14.87 17.86 1.12
CA GLY A 615 -13.99 17.13 0.18
C GLY A 615 -12.67 17.86 -0.07
N ALA A 616 -12.23 18.68 0.89
CA ALA A 616 -10.97 19.41 0.81
C ALA A 616 -9.79 18.45 0.65
N GLU A 617 -8.83 18.85 -0.18
CA GLU A 617 -7.64 18.07 -0.46
C GLU A 617 -6.39 18.77 0.08
N TRP A 618 -5.40 18.00 0.51
CA TRP A 618 -4.17 18.55 1.08
C TRP A 618 -3.52 19.59 0.18
N LEU A 619 -3.44 19.31 -1.12
CA LEU A 619 -2.83 20.19 -2.11
C LEU A 619 -3.51 21.56 -2.22
N ASP A 620 -4.78 21.66 -1.83
CA ASP A 620 -5.52 22.93 -1.86
C ASP A 620 -5.25 23.79 -0.62
N HIS A 621 -4.61 23.21 0.42
CA HIS A 621 -4.47 23.81 1.75
C HIS A 621 -3.08 23.61 2.39
N ASN A 622 -2.06 23.24 1.62
CA ASN A 622 -0.73 22.90 2.12
C ASN A 622 0.23 24.09 2.25
N ASP A 623 -0.23 25.32 2.10
CA ASP A 623 0.62 26.51 2.20
C ASP A 623 0.58 27.22 3.55
N ASP A 624 -0.11 26.61 4.53
CA ASP A 624 -0.43 27.27 5.79
C ASP A 624 -0.37 26.35 7.01
N VAL A 625 0.77 25.68 7.14
CA VAL A 625 0.98 24.54 8.02
C VAL A 625 1.65 24.95 9.35
N PHE A 626 1.23 24.40 10.51
CA PHE A 626 1.76 24.87 11.81
C PHE A 626 2.15 23.82 12.88
N ASN A 627 1.72 22.55 12.83
CA ASN A 627 2.15 21.53 13.80
C ASN A 627 2.18 20.10 13.23
N LEU A 628 2.88 19.22 13.94
CA LEU A 628 2.90 17.76 13.84
C LEU A 628 2.22 17.20 15.11
N GLN A 629 1.40 16.15 14.98
CA GLN A 629 0.65 15.56 16.10
C GLN A 629 0.95 14.05 16.23
N PHE A 630 0.61 13.49 17.39
CA PHE A 630 0.68 12.09 17.80
C PHE A 630 -0.62 11.76 18.56
N SER A 631 -1.16 10.56 18.35
CA SER A 631 -2.39 10.08 19.00
C SER A 631 -2.32 8.56 19.15
N ASN A 632 -3.32 7.91 19.73
CA ASN A 632 -3.38 6.45 19.87
C ASN A 632 -4.20 5.73 18.80
N GLY A 633 -4.72 6.44 17.80
CA GLY A 633 -5.59 5.83 16.79
C GLY A 633 -7.08 5.82 17.14
N SER A 634 -7.46 6.16 18.38
CA SER A 634 -8.85 6.11 18.85
C SER A 634 -9.83 6.91 17.99
N SER A 635 -11.08 6.44 17.97
CA SER A 635 -12.19 7.12 17.29
C SER A 635 -12.76 8.26 18.15
N TYR A 636 -13.37 9.24 17.49
CA TYR A 636 -14.05 10.34 18.20
C TYR A 636 -15.12 9.81 19.17
N GLY A 637 -15.04 10.25 20.42
CA GLY A 637 -15.96 9.85 21.49
C GLY A 637 -15.58 8.56 22.23
N GLU A 638 -14.48 7.90 21.84
CA GLU A 638 -13.89 6.85 22.67
C GLU A 638 -13.26 7.46 23.91
N VAL A 639 -13.46 6.81 25.06
CA VAL A 639 -12.81 7.16 26.32
C VAL A 639 -11.52 6.38 26.39
N VAL A 640 -10.41 7.11 26.42
CA VAL A 640 -9.06 6.53 26.45
C VAL A 640 -8.45 6.77 27.83
N ASN A 641 -7.73 5.77 28.32
CA ASN A 641 -6.91 5.86 29.53
C ASN A 641 -5.72 4.91 29.38
N GLU A 642 -4.73 5.30 28.58
CA GLU A 642 -3.56 4.47 28.27
C GLU A 642 -2.29 5.29 28.05
N ASP A 643 -1.15 4.61 28.14
CA ASP A 643 0.16 5.18 27.85
C ASP A 643 0.54 4.90 26.39
N LEU A 644 1.00 5.94 25.70
CA LEU A 644 1.74 5.84 24.45
C LEU A 644 3.22 6.12 24.69
N GLU A 645 4.07 5.25 24.17
CA GLU A 645 5.51 5.46 24.16
C GLU A 645 5.99 5.49 22.72
N ILE A 646 6.55 6.62 22.31
CA ILE A 646 6.94 6.88 20.93
C ILE A 646 8.40 7.35 20.92
N TRP A 647 9.21 6.66 20.12
CA TRP A 647 10.57 7.07 19.79
C TRP A 647 10.59 7.58 18.36
N LEU A 648 11.27 8.70 18.11
CA LEU A 648 11.36 9.35 16.81
C LEU A 648 12.78 9.81 16.54
N ASP A 649 13.19 9.76 15.29
CA ASP A 649 14.49 10.23 14.83
C ASP A 649 14.44 10.61 13.33
N ASP A 650 15.38 11.44 12.90
CA ASP A 650 15.70 11.76 11.49
C ASP A 650 14.48 12.15 10.63
N ILE A 651 13.73 13.16 11.09
CA ILE A 651 12.56 13.69 10.39
C ILE A 651 12.99 14.58 9.22
N ARG A 652 12.79 14.11 7.98
CA ARG A 652 13.18 14.78 6.73
C ARG A 652 11.97 15.18 5.92
N PHE A 653 11.99 16.40 5.36
CA PHE A 653 11.00 16.89 4.40
C PHE A 653 11.62 17.04 3.01
N TYR A 654 11.32 16.11 2.11
CA TYR A 654 11.85 16.06 0.74
C TYR A 654 11.09 16.96 -0.23
N GLY A 655 11.81 17.51 -1.20
CA GLY A 655 11.30 18.47 -2.17
C GLY A 655 11.19 19.89 -1.62
N MET A 656 11.51 20.08 -0.33
CA MET A 656 11.50 21.36 0.34
C MET A 656 12.88 22.00 0.39
N SER A 657 12.89 23.31 0.63
CA SER A 657 14.06 24.16 0.79
C SER A 657 13.89 25.13 1.95
N ASP A 658 14.99 25.73 2.40
CA ASP A 658 14.99 26.81 3.40
C ASP A 658 13.93 27.90 3.13
N SER A 659 13.72 28.27 1.86
CA SER A 659 12.74 29.30 1.48
C SER A 659 11.29 28.90 1.72
N ASP A 660 10.97 27.61 1.68
CA ASP A 660 9.62 27.08 1.95
C ASP A 660 9.28 27.20 3.46
N PHE A 661 10.31 27.21 4.31
CA PHE A 661 10.21 27.56 5.71
C PHE A 661 10.27 29.08 5.97
N GLY A 662 10.31 29.90 4.91
CA GLY A 662 10.39 31.35 5.00
C GLY A 662 11.80 31.90 5.24
N ILE A 663 12.85 31.09 5.12
CA ILE A 663 14.25 31.54 5.24
C ILE A 663 14.76 32.03 3.88
N LYS A 664 15.05 33.32 3.75
CA LYS A 664 15.73 33.88 2.57
C LYS A 664 17.24 33.68 2.70
N LYS A 665 17.88 33.13 1.66
CA LYS A 665 19.34 33.00 1.54
C LYS A 665 20.07 34.33 1.64
#